data_AF-A0A6L9S9Y5-F1
#
_entry.id   AF-A0A6L9S9Y5-F1
#
_cell.length_a   1.000
_cell.length_b   1.000
_cell.length_c   1.000
_cell.angle_alpha   90.00
_cell.angle_beta   90.00
_cell.angle_gamma   90.00
#
_symmetry.space_group_name_H-M   'P 1'
#
loop_
_entity.id
_entity.type
_entity.pdbx_description
1 polymer ?
#
loop_
_entity_poly.entity_id
_entity_poly.type
_entity_poly.pdbx_seq_one_letter_code
_entity_poly.pdbx_strand_id
1 'polypeptide(L)'
;MRRPCRAASVSAETVHCLSVDLSVSDAPAGRLLDGRYRVDSLLARGGMATVYQATDTRLDRTVALKVMHAELAADDTFVDRFIAEARSAARLSDPSIVSVFDQGEDQGAVFLAMEFVQGRTLRAVLNDRGRLDPELSLDVIEPVLSALRAAHQAGIVHRDVKPENVLISNEGRVKVADFGLARPVRGPSNTTTRGLLLGTVSYISPEQALGERATPRSDVYAAGIVLYEMLTGQPPHTGPTDFVVVRAHIDEDVPPPSETAPVPRAVDELVARATSRDPARRYADAGSFLAAVRLARAALASGDSGGDETIAHTSAITPLRSRPITTEPSDGSVDGEGSNPFAVADAFYYDTGDGAAAHDSADDDTLLSPGSQRPGEDADSGAIDVANAFYHEGPPPPPPAQPTAAPGANRTRVIDPRPPEAGTGYAGTGYAGGQTQQREADEDEPGRAQRRSQTRNRRRRWRGPIMFLLVLLLAAAVTVAAWWFGAGRWTSTPSLLNLEPEAAAQAAEEAGLSVETNGEAFSERVEAGLVLQTDPAPGEQILRGGTISLTISQGPERYEVPDLSGMTREQIDEMLTDRSLQAEYSEEYSADVDKGTAISQNLEPGEEVRRETVIDVVISRGPKPIEIDDYTGRPADEAVQALKDAGFAVDSTEQFSDDAPAGTVISQEPRDGEGFAGDEISLVVSKGPEVVEVEVPQVVGERLKEAERMLKKAGLKVDVEETFPGGGRRDRDRWVVEQDPRGGTLPEGSTVTLYVL
;
A
#
# COMPACT_ATOMS: atom_id res chain seq x y z
N MET A 1 -69.25 6.33 45.87
CA MET A 1 -69.77 5.02 45.41
C MET A 1 -69.56 4.90 43.89
N ARG A 2 -69.51 3.67 43.35
CA ARG A 2 -69.83 3.21 41.96
C ARG A 2 -69.75 4.27 40.82
N ARG A 3 -68.75 4.22 39.90
CA ARG A 3 -68.73 3.54 38.55
C ARG A 3 -69.49 4.30 37.44
N PRO A 4 -69.20 4.13 36.11
CA PRO A 4 -68.47 3.06 35.41
C PRO A 4 -67.27 3.55 34.52
N CYS A 5 -66.98 2.90 33.37
CA CYS A 5 -65.65 2.86 32.71
C CYS A 5 -65.65 2.92 31.16
N ARG A 6 -64.45 3.12 30.57
CA ARG A 6 -63.91 2.68 29.25
C ARG A 6 -64.30 3.36 27.92
N ALA A 7 -63.29 3.93 27.26
CA ALA A 7 -62.79 3.63 25.90
C ALA A 7 -61.28 4.04 25.87
N ALA A 8 -60.32 3.18 25.50
CA ALA A 8 -59.71 3.01 24.17
C ALA A 8 -59.03 4.29 23.60
N SER A 9 -57.77 4.29 23.12
CA SER A 9 -56.77 3.20 22.97
C SER A 9 -55.34 3.78 22.95
N VAL A 10 -54.35 3.02 23.44
CA VAL A 10 -52.91 3.31 23.27
C VAL A 10 -52.25 2.08 22.66
N SER A 11 -51.60 2.26 21.51
CA SER A 11 -50.79 1.22 20.86
C SER A 11 -49.38 1.21 21.45
N ALA A 12 -48.71 0.07 21.41
CA ALA A 12 -47.34 -0.06 21.89
C ALA A 12 -46.36 0.47 20.85
N GLU A 13 -45.30 1.11 21.33
CA GLU A 13 -44.04 1.25 20.58
C GLU A 13 -42.91 0.86 21.52
N THR A 14 -42.14 -0.15 21.11
CA THR A 14 -41.09 -0.74 21.94
C THR A 14 -39.88 0.17 21.91
N VAL A 15 -39.44 0.66 23.07
CA VAL A 15 -38.14 1.32 23.19
C VAL A 15 -37.06 0.26 22.94
N HIS A 16 -36.59 0.18 21.70
CA HIS A 16 -35.37 -0.54 21.36
C HIS A 16 -34.21 0.14 22.11
N CYS A 17 -33.68 -0.53 23.14
CA CYS A 17 -32.32 -0.24 23.54
C CYS A 17 -31.43 -0.62 22.36
N LEU A 18 -30.86 0.38 21.69
CA LEU A 18 -29.75 0.19 20.77
C LEU A 18 -28.57 -0.33 21.59
N SER A 19 -28.37 -1.64 21.55
CA SER A 19 -27.09 -2.25 21.86
C SER A 19 -26.09 -1.72 20.83
N VAL A 20 -25.28 -0.75 21.24
CA VAL A 20 -24.12 -0.31 20.45
C VAL A 20 -23.23 -1.53 20.24
N ASP A 21 -22.92 -1.86 18.99
CA ASP A 21 -21.99 -2.95 18.70
C ASP A 21 -20.59 -2.57 19.19
N LEU A 22 -20.06 -3.37 20.11
CA LEU A 22 -18.87 -3.07 20.89
C LEU A 22 -17.61 -3.74 20.31
N SER A 23 -17.47 -3.73 18.98
CA SER A 23 -16.24 -4.20 18.33
C SER A 23 -15.06 -3.31 18.75
N VAL A 24 -13.98 -3.92 19.23
CA VAL A 24 -12.90 -3.15 19.88
C VAL A 24 -11.89 -2.55 18.88
N SER A 25 -12.09 -2.82 17.58
CA SER A 25 -11.33 -2.25 16.47
C SER A 25 -11.43 -0.71 16.36
N ASP A 26 -12.49 -0.12 16.93
CA ASP A 26 -12.70 1.33 17.07
C ASP A 26 -12.84 1.72 18.56
N ALA A 27 -11.82 1.38 19.36
CA ALA A 27 -11.71 1.84 20.74
C ALA A 27 -11.70 3.39 20.82
N PRO A 28 -12.71 4.03 21.42
CA PRO A 28 -12.79 5.49 21.46
C PRO A 28 -11.72 6.07 22.39
N ALA A 29 -11.21 7.26 22.06
CA ALA A 29 -10.28 8.00 22.90
C ALA A 29 -10.85 8.17 24.32
N GLY A 30 -10.04 7.85 25.33
CA GLY A 30 -10.42 7.75 26.74
C GLY A 30 -10.78 6.34 27.21
N ARG A 31 -10.93 5.32 26.33
CA ARG A 31 -11.13 3.92 26.76
C ARG A 31 -9.93 3.44 27.58
N LEU A 32 -10.19 2.81 28.72
CA LEU A 32 -9.18 2.25 29.62
C LEU A 32 -9.17 0.72 29.51
N LEU A 33 -8.10 0.16 28.93
CA LEU A 33 -7.90 -1.28 28.76
C LEU A 33 -7.08 -1.87 29.92
N ASP A 34 -7.43 -3.07 30.41
CA ASP A 34 -6.89 -3.72 31.64
C ASP A 34 -7.01 -2.84 32.91
N GLY A 35 -7.91 -1.85 32.90
CA GLY A 35 -7.92 -0.82 33.95
C GLY A 35 -6.57 -0.09 34.10
N ARG A 36 -5.78 -0.01 33.02
CA ARG A 36 -4.39 0.48 33.03
C ARG A 36 -4.03 1.35 31.84
N TYR A 37 -4.27 0.90 30.63
CA TYR A 37 -3.86 1.57 29.41
C TYR A 37 -4.99 2.45 28.90
N ARG A 38 -4.89 3.76 29.11
CA ARG A 38 -5.86 4.72 28.57
C ARG A 38 -5.50 5.01 27.12
N VAL A 39 -6.33 4.61 26.18
CA VAL A 39 -6.22 5.00 24.76
C VAL A 39 -6.36 6.51 24.67
N ASP A 40 -5.36 7.20 24.12
CA ASP A 40 -5.35 8.66 23.98
C ASP A 40 -5.61 9.09 22.53
N SER A 41 -5.01 8.42 21.53
CA SER A 41 -5.25 8.68 20.09
C SER A 41 -4.98 7.45 19.22
N LEU A 42 -5.50 7.46 17.98
CA LEU A 42 -5.16 6.50 16.93
C LEU A 42 -3.81 6.88 16.30
N LEU A 43 -2.92 5.91 16.07
CA LEU A 43 -1.65 6.10 15.33
C LEU A 43 -1.71 5.49 13.93
N ALA A 44 -2.21 4.26 13.81
CA ALA A 44 -2.37 3.57 12.53
C ALA A 44 -3.45 2.49 12.63
N ARG A 45 -4.27 2.33 11.58
CA ARG A 45 -5.01 1.09 11.37
C ARG A 45 -4.09 0.13 10.63
N GLY A 46 -3.58 -0.86 11.36
CA GLY A 46 -2.81 -1.97 10.80
C GLY A 46 -3.71 -3.18 10.62
N GLY A 47 -3.30 -4.10 9.74
CA GLY A 47 -4.24 -5.09 9.24
C GLY A 47 -4.71 -6.11 10.25
N MET A 48 -3.78 -6.65 11.04
CA MET A 48 -4.10 -7.63 12.07
C MET A 48 -4.43 -6.98 13.42
N ALA A 49 -4.29 -5.65 13.52
CA ALA A 49 -4.43 -4.88 14.74
C ALA A 49 -4.35 -3.37 14.49
N THR A 50 -5.22 -2.60 15.16
CA THR A 50 -5.14 -1.14 15.22
C THR A 50 -4.09 -0.73 16.27
N VAL A 51 -3.22 0.23 15.94
CA VAL A 51 -2.20 0.77 16.84
C VAL A 51 -2.63 2.14 17.35
N TYR A 52 -2.68 2.29 18.67
CA TYR A 52 -3.05 3.52 19.37
C TYR A 52 -1.86 4.09 20.16
N GLN A 53 -1.84 5.40 20.37
CA GLN A 53 -1.08 6.02 21.45
C GLN A 53 -1.90 5.89 22.73
N ALA A 54 -1.26 5.47 23.83
CA ALA A 54 -1.92 5.27 25.11
C ALA A 54 -1.03 5.65 26.29
N THR A 55 -1.65 5.96 27.43
CA THR A 55 -0.96 6.22 28.70
C THR A 55 -1.05 4.99 29.60
N ASP A 56 0.10 4.45 30.02
CA ASP A 56 0.22 3.43 31.06
C ASP A 56 0.00 4.09 32.43
N THR A 57 -1.26 4.15 32.88
CA THR A 57 -1.66 4.92 34.09
C THR A 57 -1.08 4.40 35.41
N ARG A 58 -0.40 3.24 35.41
CA ARG A 58 0.34 2.71 36.58
C ARG A 58 1.80 3.17 36.62
N LEU A 59 2.37 3.57 35.47
CA LEU A 59 3.78 3.97 35.33
C LEU A 59 3.96 5.41 34.79
N ASP A 60 2.86 6.12 34.53
CA ASP A 60 2.77 7.50 34.05
C ASP A 60 3.66 7.79 32.83
N ARG A 61 3.50 6.95 31.80
CA ARG A 61 4.29 7.00 30.55
C ARG A 61 3.43 6.73 29.32
N THR A 62 3.80 7.33 28.20
CA THR A 62 3.24 7.01 26.88
C THR A 62 3.75 5.65 26.39
N VAL A 63 2.85 4.86 25.81
CA VAL A 63 3.12 3.58 25.14
C VAL A 63 2.38 3.54 23.81
N ALA A 64 2.89 2.76 22.86
CA ALA A 64 2.10 2.34 21.72
C ALA A 64 1.32 1.06 22.10
N LEU A 65 0.06 0.96 21.70
CA LEU A 65 -0.85 -0.10 22.09
C LEU A 65 -1.47 -0.73 20.83
N LYS A 66 -0.98 -1.91 20.45
CA LYS A 66 -1.43 -2.65 19.28
C LYS A 66 -2.54 -3.61 19.69
N VAL A 67 -3.78 -3.30 19.31
CA VAL A 67 -5.00 -4.00 19.70
C VAL A 67 -5.52 -4.80 18.51
N MET A 68 -5.62 -6.13 18.66
CA MET A 68 -6.09 -7.03 17.62
C MET A 68 -7.59 -6.80 17.34
N HIS A 69 -8.01 -6.86 16.07
CA HIS A 69 -9.42 -6.63 15.70
C HIS A 69 -10.35 -7.77 16.17
N ALA A 70 -11.64 -7.47 16.27
CA ALA A 70 -12.62 -8.37 16.90
C ALA A 70 -12.79 -9.73 16.19
N GLU A 71 -12.79 -9.74 14.84
CA GLU A 71 -12.85 -10.97 14.03
C GLU A 71 -11.67 -11.92 14.28
N LEU A 72 -10.56 -11.35 14.76
CA LEU A 72 -9.25 -11.96 14.83
C LEU A 72 -8.97 -12.52 16.23
N ALA A 73 -9.48 -11.84 17.24
CA ALA A 73 -9.52 -12.33 18.62
C ALA A 73 -10.58 -13.44 18.83
N ALA A 74 -11.36 -13.79 17.81
CA ALA A 74 -12.49 -14.70 17.90
C ALA A 74 -12.17 -16.21 17.71
N ASP A 75 -10.95 -16.60 17.33
CA ASP A 75 -10.48 -17.98 17.51
C ASP A 75 -9.08 -18.05 18.14
N ASP A 76 -9.03 -18.86 19.19
CA ASP A 76 -7.93 -19.01 20.15
C ASP A 76 -6.60 -19.40 19.48
N THR A 77 -6.68 -20.11 18.35
CA THR A 77 -5.55 -20.80 17.68
C THR A 77 -4.57 -19.83 17.00
N PHE A 78 -4.83 -18.52 17.06
CA PHE A 78 -3.91 -17.45 16.70
C PHE A 78 -3.78 -16.39 17.79
N VAL A 79 -4.76 -16.22 18.68
CA VAL A 79 -4.56 -15.50 19.96
C VAL A 79 -3.34 -16.07 20.67
N ASP A 80 -3.23 -17.40 20.78
CA ASP A 80 -2.06 -18.09 21.32
C ASP A 80 -0.77 -17.86 20.50
N ARG A 81 -0.85 -17.71 19.17
CA ARG A 81 0.34 -17.45 18.32
C ARG A 81 0.84 -16.03 18.44
N PHE A 82 -0.05 -15.05 18.36
CA PHE A 82 0.21 -13.63 18.57
C PHE A 82 0.85 -13.43 19.96
N ILE A 83 0.29 -14.08 20.97
CA ILE A 83 0.84 -14.16 22.32
C ILE A 83 2.24 -14.83 22.34
N ALA A 84 2.44 -15.97 21.68
CA ALA A 84 3.74 -16.66 21.67
C ALA A 84 4.84 -15.90 20.92
N GLU A 85 4.49 -15.22 19.82
CA GLU A 85 5.40 -14.43 19.00
C GLU A 85 5.73 -13.09 19.69
N ALA A 86 4.75 -12.43 20.30
CA ALA A 86 4.99 -11.26 21.14
C ALA A 86 5.84 -11.59 22.39
N ARG A 87 5.62 -12.75 23.04
CA ARG A 87 6.49 -13.28 24.13
C ARG A 87 7.89 -13.67 23.66
N SER A 88 8.11 -13.80 22.35
CA SER A 88 9.42 -14.05 21.76
C SER A 88 10.12 -12.72 21.47
N ALA A 89 9.42 -11.76 20.84
CA ALA A 89 9.90 -10.39 20.66
C ALA A 89 10.23 -9.69 21.99
N ALA A 90 9.42 -9.88 23.04
CA ALA A 90 9.64 -9.32 24.39
C ALA A 90 10.89 -9.85 25.12
N ARG A 91 11.62 -10.81 24.54
CA ARG A 91 12.93 -11.27 25.04
C ARG A 91 14.10 -10.53 24.39
N LEU A 92 13.83 -9.75 23.35
CA LEU A 92 14.83 -8.95 22.65
C LEU A 92 15.05 -7.64 23.41
N SER A 93 16.30 -7.33 23.69
CA SER A 93 16.74 -6.15 24.43
C SER A 93 17.97 -5.56 23.76
N ASP A 94 17.77 -4.90 22.63
CA ASP A 94 18.80 -4.16 21.87
C ASP A 94 18.29 -2.71 21.68
N PRO A 95 19.15 -1.67 21.78
CA PRO A 95 18.73 -0.28 21.61
C PRO A 95 18.00 0.01 20.29
N SER A 96 18.30 -0.76 19.24
CA SER A 96 17.72 -0.63 17.89
C SER A 96 16.42 -1.44 17.71
N ILE A 97 15.82 -1.96 18.77
CA ILE A 97 14.53 -2.68 18.75
C ILE A 97 13.46 -1.86 19.50
N VAL A 98 12.22 -1.88 19.03
CA VAL A 98 11.06 -1.36 19.79
C VAL A 98 10.74 -2.30 20.94
N SER A 99 10.86 -1.82 22.17
CA SER A 99 10.70 -2.66 23.38
C SER A 99 9.24 -3.06 23.58
N VAL A 100 8.95 -4.36 23.69
CA VAL A 100 7.63 -4.84 24.15
C VAL A 100 7.61 -4.82 25.68
N PHE A 101 6.62 -4.16 26.27
CA PHE A 101 6.50 -4.00 27.72
C PHE A 101 5.54 -4.98 28.38
N ASP A 102 4.40 -5.25 27.76
CA ASP A 102 3.33 -6.04 28.36
C ASP A 102 2.35 -6.57 27.31
N GLN A 103 1.56 -7.58 27.68
CA GLN A 103 0.48 -8.14 26.86
C GLN A 103 -0.76 -8.42 27.72
N GLY A 104 -1.95 -8.16 27.19
CA GLY A 104 -3.19 -8.37 27.93
C GLY A 104 -4.38 -8.70 27.04
N GLU A 105 -5.49 -8.98 27.71
CA GLU A 105 -6.80 -9.18 27.10
C GLU A 105 -7.82 -8.45 27.97
N ASP A 106 -8.69 -7.65 27.37
CA ASP A 106 -9.78 -6.97 28.08
C ASP A 106 -11.04 -6.93 27.21
N GLN A 107 -12.14 -7.49 27.72
CA GLN A 107 -13.44 -7.59 27.02
C GLN A 107 -13.32 -8.20 25.61
N GLY A 108 -12.51 -9.27 25.47
CA GLY A 108 -12.26 -9.94 24.20
C GLY A 108 -11.26 -9.22 23.27
N ALA A 109 -10.68 -8.09 23.69
CA ALA A 109 -9.65 -7.41 22.93
C ALA A 109 -8.26 -7.78 23.44
N VAL A 110 -7.54 -8.57 22.64
CA VAL A 110 -6.13 -8.93 22.89
C VAL A 110 -5.25 -7.76 22.45
N PHE A 111 -4.32 -7.33 23.30
CA PHE A 111 -3.46 -6.18 23.03
C PHE A 111 -2.00 -6.39 23.44
N LEU A 112 -1.12 -5.62 22.78
CA LEU A 112 0.31 -5.55 23.05
C LEU A 112 0.73 -4.12 23.37
N ALA A 113 1.30 -3.89 24.56
CA ALA A 113 1.84 -2.60 24.98
C ALA A 113 3.35 -2.55 24.71
N MET A 114 3.79 -1.55 23.95
CA MET A 114 5.18 -1.40 23.51
C MET A 114 5.69 0.05 23.63
N GLU A 115 6.99 0.22 23.41
CA GLU A 115 7.69 1.50 23.38
C GLU A 115 7.10 2.45 22.33
N PHE A 116 6.62 3.61 22.78
CA PHE A 116 6.21 4.69 21.88
C PHE A 116 7.47 5.42 21.38
N VAL A 117 7.83 5.22 20.12
CA VAL A 117 8.94 5.94 19.47
C VAL A 117 8.37 7.23 18.86
N GLN A 118 8.63 8.37 19.49
CA GLN A 118 8.24 9.67 18.95
C GLN A 118 9.15 10.02 17.76
N GLY A 119 8.59 10.00 16.55
CA GLY A 119 9.29 10.18 15.29
C GLY A 119 8.47 9.77 14.08
N ARG A 120 9.14 9.35 12.99
CA ARG A 120 8.53 8.97 11.71
C ARG A 120 8.97 7.56 11.28
N THR A 121 8.25 6.94 10.34
CA THR A 121 8.71 5.73 9.66
C THR A 121 9.76 6.06 8.60
N LEU A 122 10.61 5.11 8.23
CA LEU A 122 11.51 5.25 7.09
C LEU A 122 10.73 5.43 5.78
N ARG A 123 9.54 4.79 5.64
CA ARG A 123 8.61 5.07 4.53
C ARG A 123 8.29 6.56 4.42
N ALA A 124 7.87 7.20 5.53
CA ALA A 124 7.52 8.61 5.53
C ALA A 124 8.73 9.51 5.24
N VAL A 125 9.93 9.12 5.66
CA VAL A 125 11.19 9.82 5.34
C VAL A 125 11.55 9.71 3.85
N LEU A 126 11.32 8.55 3.22
CA LEU A 126 11.56 8.36 1.79
C LEU A 126 10.53 9.09 0.93
N ASN A 127 9.25 9.07 1.32
CA ASN A 127 8.19 9.82 0.62
C ASN A 127 8.50 11.32 0.54
N ASP A 128 9.02 11.92 1.62
CA ASP A 128 9.36 13.35 1.68
C ASP A 128 10.60 13.72 0.85
N ARG A 129 11.48 12.76 0.50
CA ARG A 129 12.82 13.04 -0.04
C ARG A 129 13.16 12.34 -1.36
N GLY A 130 12.31 11.40 -1.78
CA GLY A 130 12.69 10.39 -2.76
C GLY A 130 13.71 9.41 -2.17
N ARG A 131 14.96 9.85 -2.02
CA ARG A 131 16.11 9.01 -1.63
C ARG A 131 16.97 9.64 -0.54
N LEU A 132 17.93 8.86 -0.03
CA LEU A 132 18.95 9.25 0.94
C LEU A 132 20.35 9.09 0.31
N ASP A 133 21.31 9.91 0.76
CA ASP A 133 22.70 9.77 0.33
C ASP A 133 23.34 8.45 0.82
N PRO A 134 24.41 7.95 0.17
CA PRO A 134 25.03 6.68 0.52
C PRO A 134 25.50 6.58 1.97
N GLU A 135 26.05 7.66 2.54
CA GLU A 135 26.51 7.68 3.93
C GLU A 135 25.34 7.59 4.92
N LEU A 136 24.30 8.40 4.72
CA LEU A 136 23.08 8.38 5.54
C LEU A 136 22.33 7.03 5.42
N SER A 137 22.32 6.43 4.22
CA SER A 137 21.77 5.10 3.99
C SER A 137 22.50 4.01 4.79
N LEU A 138 23.83 4.12 4.91
CA LEU A 138 24.64 3.22 5.74
C LEU A 138 24.43 3.47 7.24
N ASP A 139 24.26 4.73 7.66
CA ASP A 139 23.91 5.09 9.05
C ASP A 139 22.52 4.61 9.47
N VAL A 140 21.55 4.54 8.55
CA VAL A 140 20.21 3.99 8.84
C VAL A 140 20.21 2.45 8.81
N ILE A 141 20.92 1.80 7.88
CA ILE A 141 20.92 0.33 7.78
C ILE A 141 21.74 -0.34 8.90
N GLU A 142 22.75 0.32 9.46
CA GLU A 142 23.58 -0.23 10.55
C GLU A 142 22.76 -0.58 11.82
N PRO A 143 21.92 0.32 12.38
CA PRO A 143 20.99 -0.01 13.45
C PRO A 143 19.99 -1.11 13.09
N VAL A 144 19.42 -1.08 11.88
CA VAL A 144 18.47 -2.11 11.40
C VAL A 144 19.13 -3.49 11.39
N LEU A 145 20.36 -3.60 10.90
CA LEU A 145 21.12 -4.85 10.91
C LEU A 145 21.60 -5.24 12.32
N SER A 146 21.80 -4.28 13.24
CA SER A 146 22.03 -4.58 14.66
C SER A 146 20.80 -5.22 15.31
N ALA A 147 19.61 -4.68 15.05
CA ALA A 147 18.34 -5.20 15.52
C ALA A 147 18.07 -6.62 15.00
N LEU A 148 18.23 -6.82 13.68
CA LEU A 148 18.10 -8.14 13.05
C LEU A 148 19.15 -9.13 13.56
N ARG A 149 20.41 -8.70 13.76
CA ARG A 149 21.47 -9.52 14.39
C ARG A 149 21.06 -9.99 15.79
N ALA A 150 20.49 -9.11 16.62
CA ALA A 150 20.03 -9.47 17.96
C ALA A 150 18.88 -10.50 17.92
N ALA A 151 17.92 -10.34 17.00
CA ALA A 151 16.88 -11.32 16.76
C ALA A 151 17.43 -12.68 16.28
N HIS A 152 18.32 -12.69 15.28
CA HIS A 152 18.97 -13.91 14.77
C HIS A 152 19.75 -14.64 15.85
N GLN A 153 20.44 -13.91 16.75
CA GLN A 153 21.15 -14.49 17.90
C GLN A 153 20.21 -15.09 18.95
N ALA A 154 18.97 -14.63 19.05
CA ALA A 154 17.90 -15.23 19.85
C ALA A 154 17.16 -16.38 19.14
N GLY A 155 17.49 -16.68 17.88
CA GLY A 155 16.80 -17.68 17.05
C GLY A 155 15.49 -17.18 16.41
N ILE A 156 15.26 -15.86 16.41
CA ILE A 156 14.08 -15.21 15.83
C ILE A 156 14.43 -14.68 14.44
N VAL A 157 13.50 -14.81 13.49
CA VAL A 157 13.56 -14.26 12.12
C VAL A 157 12.39 -13.29 11.98
N HIS A 158 12.63 -12.10 11.41
CA HIS A 158 11.65 -11.01 11.34
C HIS A 158 10.58 -11.24 10.26
N ARG A 159 10.95 -11.83 9.12
CA ARG A 159 10.07 -12.22 7.98
C ARG A 159 9.38 -11.10 7.19
N ASP A 160 9.43 -9.86 7.67
CA ASP A 160 8.70 -8.68 7.18
C ASP A 160 9.54 -7.41 7.39
N VAL A 161 10.75 -7.37 6.82
CA VAL A 161 11.65 -6.21 6.92
C VAL A 161 11.33 -5.24 5.79
N LYS A 162 10.89 -4.03 6.12
CA LYS A 162 10.40 -3.00 5.18
C LYS A 162 10.42 -1.59 5.80
N PRO A 163 10.36 -0.48 5.03
CA PRO A 163 10.48 0.88 5.55
C PRO A 163 9.39 1.32 6.54
N GLU A 164 8.23 0.66 6.54
CA GLU A 164 7.14 0.91 7.50
C GLU A 164 7.50 0.40 8.92
N ASN A 165 8.27 -0.69 8.99
CA ASN A 165 8.68 -1.33 10.26
C ASN A 165 9.98 -0.74 10.82
N VAL A 166 10.55 0.28 10.18
CA VAL A 166 11.74 1.03 10.65
C VAL A 166 11.29 2.42 11.11
N LEU A 167 11.48 2.72 12.39
CA LEU A 167 11.11 3.97 13.03
C LEU A 167 12.37 4.82 13.30
N ILE A 168 12.30 6.12 13.04
CA ILE A 168 13.38 7.08 13.22
C ILE A 168 12.89 8.15 14.19
N SER A 169 13.41 8.15 15.42
CA SER A 169 12.97 9.10 16.45
C SER A 169 13.41 10.54 16.15
N ASN A 170 12.78 11.52 16.80
CA ASN A 170 13.21 12.93 16.78
C ASN A 170 14.65 13.13 17.30
N GLU A 171 15.24 12.13 17.97
CA GLU A 171 16.63 12.12 18.45
C GLU A 171 17.56 11.31 17.52
N GLY A 172 17.16 11.06 16.27
CA GLY A 172 17.94 10.32 15.27
C GLY A 172 18.09 8.82 15.54
N ARG A 173 17.49 8.28 16.60
CA ARG A 173 17.60 6.85 16.93
C ARG A 173 16.68 6.02 16.03
N VAL A 174 17.31 5.15 15.25
CA VAL A 174 16.64 4.15 14.41
C VAL A 174 16.27 2.92 15.23
N LYS A 175 15.00 2.48 15.16
CA LYS A 175 14.45 1.31 15.85
C LYS A 175 13.59 0.47 14.92
N VAL A 176 13.69 -0.86 15.02
CA VAL A 176 12.88 -1.82 14.26
C VAL A 176 11.70 -2.31 15.10
N ALA A 177 10.51 -2.29 14.51
CA ALA A 177 9.23 -2.72 15.08
C ALA A 177 8.78 -4.09 14.52
N ASP A 178 7.69 -4.64 15.06
CA ASP A 178 6.93 -5.75 14.44
C ASP A 178 7.71 -7.04 14.07
N PHE A 179 8.69 -7.41 14.90
CA PHE A 179 9.40 -8.69 14.78
C PHE A 179 8.46 -9.91 14.76
N GLY A 180 8.30 -10.53 13.60
CA GLY A 180 7.63 -11.82 13.38
C GLY A 180 6.11 -11.77 13.22
N LEU A 181 5.43 -10.80 13.87
CA LEU A 181 3.98 -10.73 14.17
C LEU A 181 2.98 -10.80 12.98
N ALA A 182 3.44 -11.04 11.74
CA ALA A 182 2.66 -10.80 10.52
C ALA A 182 2.68 -11.90 9.44
N ARG A 183 3.32 -13.08 9.63
CA ARG A 183 3.33 -14.15 8.60
C ARG A 183 3.17 -15.58 9.12
N PRO A 184 2.14 -16.34 8.68
CA PRO A 184 2.00 -17.76 8.98
C PRO A 184 2.97 -18.65 8.20
N VAL A 185 3.33 -19.80 8.77
CA VAL A 185 4.00 -20.90 8.06
C VAL A 185 2.94 -21.94 7.67
N ARG A 186 2.91 -22.33 6.39
CA ARG A 186 1.85 -23.19 5.82
C ARG A 186 1.70 -24.53 6.56
N GLY A 187 0.44 -24.88 6.87
CA GLY A 187 -0.03 -26.24 7.15
C GLY A 187 -0.87 -26.79 5.98
N PRO A 188 -1.19 -28.09 5.95
CA PRO A 188 -1.84 -28.73 4.81
C PRO A 188 -3.38 -28.62 4.87
N SER A 189 -3.93 -27.52 4.34
CA SER A 189 -5.37 -27.36 4.09
C SER A 189 -5.61 -26.64 2.76
N ASN A 190 -6.11 -27.38 1.76
CA ASN A 190 -6.28 -26.88 0.39
C ASN A 190 -7.61 -26.11 0.24
N THR A 191 -7.63 -24.82 0.55
CA THR A 191 -8.70 -23.91 0.12
C THR A 191 -8.12 -22.55 -0.25
N THR A 192 -8.30 -22.15 -1.50
CA THR A 192 -7.69 -20.94 -2.07
C THR A 192 -8.55 -19.71 -1.81
N THR A 193 -8.53 -19.18 -0.59
CA THR A 193 -9.22 -17.94 -0.24
C THR A 193 -8.62 -16.76 -1.02
N ARG A 194 -9.28 -16.34 -2.11
CA ARG A 194 -9.06 -15.06 -2.78
C ARG A 194 -9.20 -13.92 -1.73
N GLY A 195 -8.25 -12.98 -1.69
CA GLY A 195 -8.34 -11.75 -0.89
C GLY A 195 -7.32 -11.54 0.24
N LEU A 196 -6.56 -12.56 0.67
CA LEU A 196 -5.64 -12.46 1.82
C LEU A 196 -4.14 -12.34 1.43
N LEU A 197 -3.86 -11.73 0.27
CA LEU A 197 -2.51 -11.38 -0.17
C LEU A 197 -2.27 -9.89 0.12
N LEU A 198 -2.32 -9.50 1.40
CA LEU A 198 -2.10 -8.10 1.81
C LEU A 198 -0.78 -7.94 2.58
N GLY A 199 0.14 -7.21 1.98
CA GLY A 199 1.43 -6.86 2.56
C GLY A 199 2.46 -6.65 1.46
N THR A 200 2.99 -5.42 1.37
CA THR A 200 3.83 -4.91 0.29
C THR A 200 4.86 -5.93 -0.20
N VAL A 201 4.58 -6.55 -1.35
CA VAL A 201 5.37 -7.68 -1.85
C VAL A 201 6.79 -7.30 -2.28
N SER A 202 7.06 -6.01 -2.48
CA SER A 202 8.33 -5.44 -2.96
C SER A 202 9.57 -5.73 -2.09
N TYR A 203 9.41 -6.39 -0.94
CA TYR A 203 10.50 -6.80 -0.03
C TYR A 203 10.59 -8.32 0.16
N ILE A 204 9.75 -9.11 -0.54
CA ILE A 204 9.69 -10.56 -0.36
C ILE A 204 10.98 -11.22 -0.88
N SER A 205 11.57 -12.12 -0.09
CA SER A 205 12.71 -12.89 -0.60
C SER A 205 12.25 -14.01 -1.56
N PRO A 206 13.06 -14.40 -2.56
CA PRO A 206 12.66 -15.42 -3.54
C PRO A 206 12.15 -16.73 -2.90
N GLU A 207 12.78 -17.17 -1.81
CA GLU A 207 12.33 -18.35 -1.07
C GLU A 207 11.00 -18.14 -0.33
N GLN A 208 10.70 -16.92 0.16
CA GLN A 208 9.37 -16.58 0.69
C GLN A 208 8.32 -16.52 -0.42
N ALA A 209 8.67 -16.02 -1.61
CA ALA A 209 7.80 -15.95 -2.78
C ALA A 209 7.40 -17.35 -3.29
N LEU A 210 8.35 -18.30 -3.29
CA LEU A 210 8.11 -19.72 -3.53
C LEU A 210 7.32 -20.39 -2.37
N GLY A 211 7.22 -19.72 -1.21
CA GLY A 211 6.50 -20.19 -0.03
C GLY A 211 7.28 -21.21 0.81
N GLU A 212 8.61 -21.19 0.72
CA GLU A 212 9.51 -21.87 1.63
C GLU A 212 9.55 -21.17 3.01
N ARG A 213 10.34 -21.71 3.95
CA ARG A 213 10.47 -21.13 5.29
C ARG A 213 11.49 -20.00 5.28
N ALA A 214 11.07 -18.82 5.72
CA ALA A 214 11.96 -17.69 5.97
C ALA A 214 13.10 -18.05 6.95
N THR A 215 14.28 -17.53 6.68
CA THR A 215 15.52 -17.76 7.45
C THR A 215 16.23 -16.42 7.71
N PRO A 216 17.33 -16.36 8.49
CA PRO A 216 18.15 -15.15 8.58
C PRO A 216 18.64 -14.59 7.23
N ARG A 217 18.76 -15.46 6.20
CA ARG A 217 19.11 -15.06 4.82
C ARG A 217 17.95 -14.38 4.07
N SER A 218 16.71 -14.57 4.53
CA SER A 218 15.50 -13.88 4.02
C SER A 218 15.45 -12.45 4.54
N ASP A 219 15.69 -12.25 5.85
CA ASP A 219 15.79 -10.92 6.44
C ASP A 219 16.98 -10.12 5.86
N VAL A 220 18.10 -10.79 5.54
CA VAL A 220 19.24 -10.18 4.81
C VAL A 220 18.84 -9.70 3.42
N TYR A 221 18.04 -10.48 2.67
CA TYR A 221 17.55 -10.08 1.35
C TYR A 221 16.67 -8.84 1.47
N ALA A 222 15.65 -8.88 2.34
CA ALA A 222 14.72 -7.77 2.53
C ALA A 222 15.43 -6.50 3.04
N ALA A 223 16.40 -6.61 3.94
CA ALA A 223 17.25 -5.49 4.35
C ALA A 223 18.13 -4.96 3.19
N GLY A 224 18.57 -5.82 2.26
CA GLY A 224 19.23 -5.42 1.03
C GLY A 224 18.33 -4.64 0.07
N ILE A 225 17.04 -5.01 0.00
CA ILE A 225 16.03 -4.25 -0.77
C ILE A 225 15.76 -2.88 -0.13
N VAL A 226 15.61 -2.81 1.20
CA VAL A 226 15.48 -1.53 1.91
C VAL A 226 16.70 -0.64 1.69
N LEU A 227 17.92 -1.21 1.64
CA LEU A 227 19.12 -0.45 1.29
C LEU A 227 19.11 0.03 -0.16
N TYR A 228 18.67 -0.79 -1.13
CA TYR A 228 18.49 -0.35 -2.53
C TYR A 228 17.53 0.85 -2.59
N GLU A 229 16.35 0.73 -1.99
CA GLU A 229 15.31 1.75 -2.02
C GLU A 229 15.74 3.05 -1.34
N MET A 230 16.50 2.99 -0.24
CA MET A 230 17.09 4.20 0.36
C MET A 230 18.03 4.92 -0.61
N LEU A 231 18.80 4.20 -1.43
CA LEU A 231 19.80 4.77 -2.34
C LEU A 231 19.19 5.30 -3.65
N THR A 232 18.13 4.68 -4.16
CA THR A 232 17.51 5.01 -5.45
C THR A 232 16.20 5.77 -5.34
N GLY A 233 15.50 5.62 -4.21
CA GLY A 233 14.18 6.19 -3.93
C GLY A 233 12.99 5.35 -4.40
N GLN A 234 13.22 4.14 -4.92
CA GLN A 234 12.19 3.18 -5.34
C GLN A 234 12.65 1.73 -5.09
N PRO A 235 11.76 0.75 -4.86
CA PRO A 235 12.14 -0.66 -4.82
C PRO A 235 12.64 -1.14 -6.20
N PRO A 236 13.50 -2.16 -6.27
CA PRO A 236 14.17 -2.58 -7.51
C PRO A 236 13.25 -3.30 -8.50
N HIS A 237 12.11 -3.85 -8.03
CA HIS A 237 11.09 -4.44 -8.88
C HIS A 237 9.76 -3.75 -8.59
N THR A 238 9.12 -3.25 -9.64
CA THR A 238 7.79 -2.63 -9.62
C THR A 238 6.94 -3.24 -10.74
N GLY A 239 5.62 -3.17 -10.63
CA GLY A 239 4.73 -3.73 -11.64
C GLY A 239 3.26 -3.46 -11.33
N PRO A 240 2.35 -3.66 -12.32
CA PRO A 240 0.93 -3.32 -12.19
C PRO A 240 0.14 -4.27 -11.29
N THR A 241 0.74 -5.37 -10.81
CA THR A 241 0.14 -6.28 -9.83
C THR A 241 1.21 -6.90 -8.94
N ASP A 242 0.84 -7.25 -7.71
CA ASP A 242 1.71 -7.96 -6.77
C ASP A 242 2.32 -9.23 -7.38
N PHE A 243 1.59 -9.97 -8.22
CA PHE A 243 2.10 -11.18 -8.84
C PHE A 243 3.32 -10.91 -9.75
N VAL A 244 3.35 -9.76 -10.44
CA VAL A 244 4.50 -9.36 -11.28
C VAL A 244 5.72 -9.08 -10.40
N VAL A 245 5.55 -8.33 -9.30
CA VAL A 245 6.64 -8.01 -8.36
C VAL A 245 7.17 -9.28 -7.67
N VAL A 246 6.27 -10.15 -7.18
CA VAL A 246 6.62 -11.47 -6.62
C VAL A 246 7.37 -12.34 -7.64
N ARG A 247 6.98 -12.29 -8.93
CA ARG A 247 7.66 -13.04 -9.99
C ARG A 247 9.05 -12.48 -10.29
N ALA A 248 9.20 -11.16 -10.33
CA ALA A 248 10.47 -10.49 -10.56
C ALA A 248 11.50 -10.87 -9.47
N HIS A 249 11.12 -10.87 -8.19
CA HIS A 249 11.98 -11.35 -7.09
C HIS A 249 12.46 -12.82 -7.24
N ILE A 250 11.82 -13.65 -8.07
CA ILE A 250 12.23 -15.04 -8.38
C ILE A 250 13.08 -15.09 -9.66
N ASP A 251 12.65 -14.41 -10.72
CA ASP A 251 13.18 -14.57 -12.09
C ASP A 251 14.27 -13.56 -12.46
N GLU A 252 14.36 -12.42 -11.78
CA GLU A 252 15.24 -11.30 -12.09
C GLU A 252 16.28 -11.09 -10.97
N ASP A 253 17.46 -10.57 -11.33
CA ASP A 253 18.44 -10.11 -10.34
C ASP A 253 18.26 -8.61 -10.10
N VAL A 254 18.41 -8.17 -8.85
CA VAL A 254 18.33 -6.75 -8.47
C VAL A 254 19.48 -5.97 -9.14
N PRO A 255 19.19 -4.88 -9.88
CA PRO A 255 20.22 -4.06 -10.51
C PRO A 255 21.11 -3.35 -9.47
N PRO A 256 22.33 -2.92 -9.84
CA PRO A 256 23.17 -2.10 -8.97
C PRO A 256 22.53 -0.71 -8.78
N PRO A 257 22.42 -0.19 -7.53
CA PRO A 257 21.96 1.17 -7.27
C PRO A 257 22.67 2.26 -8.11
N SER A 258 23.93 2.05 -8.49
CA SER A 258 24.69 2.98 -9.34
C SER A 258 24.15 3.18 -10.77
N GLU A 259 23.22 2.35 -11.26
CA GLU A 259 22.50 2.61 -12.52
C GLU A 259 21.43 3.71 -12.39
N THR A 260 20.95 3.99 -11.17
CA THR A 260 19.87 4.97 -10.90
C THR A 260 20.34 6.19 -10.08
N ALA A 261 21.38 6.02 -9.26
CA ALA A 261 21.87 7.04 -8.33
C ALA A 261 23.41 7.11 -8.28
N PRO A 262 24.03 8.22 -7.86
CA PRO A 262 25.49 8.32 -7.76
C PRO A 262 26.02 7.55 -6.53
N VAL A 263 26.03 6.22 -6.62
CA VAL A 263 26.36 5.30 -5.53
C VAL A 263 27.80 4.75 -5.68
N PRO A 264 28.62 4.73 -4.61
CA PRO A 264 29.93 4.10 -4.65
C PRO A 264 29.84 2.58 -4.85
N ARG A 265 30.68 2.02 -5.73
CA ARG A 265 30.72 0.58 -6.05
C ARG A 265 30.76 -0.35 -4.83
N ALA A 266 31.41 0.05 -3.74
CA ALA A 266 31.44 -0.74 -2.51
C ALA A 266 30.02 -0.99 -1.93
N VAL A 267 29.08 -0.07 -2.14
CA VAL A 267 27.68 -0.17 -1.73
C VAL A 267 26.85 -0.98 -2.73
N ASP A 268 27.14 -0.91 -4.04
CA ASP A 268 26.56 -1.84 -5.02
C ASP A 268 26.90 -3.30 -4.67
N GLU A 269 28.16 -3.58 -4.32
CA GLU A 269 28.62 -4.92 -3.92
C GLU A 269 27.98 -5.40 -2.61
N LEU A 270 27.61 -4.49 -1.69
CA LEU A 270 26.79 -4.82 -0.51
C LEU A 270 25.37 -5.23 -0.92
N VAL A 271 24.70 -4.40 -1.73
CA VAL A 271 23.31 -4.61 -2.15
C VAL A 271 23.20 -5.90 -2.97
N ALA A 272 23.94 -6.02 -4.08
CA ALA A 272 23.89 -7.19 -4.97
C ALA A 272 24.24 -8.51 -4.27
N ARG A 273 25.08 -8.47 -3.21
CA ARG A 273 25.33 -9.66 -2.38
C ARG A 273 24.19 -9.95 -1.41
N ALA A 274 23.58 -8.95 -0.79
CA ALA A 274 22.43 -9.14 0.09
C ALA A 274 21.19 -9.62 -0.68
N THR A 275 20.94 -9.07 -1.86
CA THR A 275 19.78 -9.35 -2.72
C THR A 275 20.00 -10.48 -3.73
N SER A 276 21.11 -11.22 -3.64
CA SER A 276 21.35 -12.35 -4.56
C SER A 276 20.25 -13.41 -4.44
N ARG A 277 19.63 -13.80 -5.55
CA ARG A 277 18.51 -14.76 -5.56
C ARG A 277 18.82 -16.07 -4.85
N ASP A 278 19.97 -16.68 -5.16
CA ASP A 278 20.50 -17.86 -4.48
C ASP A 278 20.78 -17.54 -3.00
N PRO A 279 20.00 -18.10 -2.03
CA PRO A 279 20.16 -17.73 -0.63
C PRO A 279 21.54 -18.02 -0.09
N ALA A 280 22.28 -19.00 -0.64
CA ALA A 280 23.60 -19.40 -0.14
C ALA A 280 24.70 -18.35 -0.42
N ARG A 281 24.53 -17.51 -1.46
CA ARG A 281 25.50 -16.45 -1.84
C ARG A 281 25.42 -15.22 -0.95
N ARG A 282 24.23 -14.98 -0.37
CA ARG A 282 23.96 -13.90 0.59
C ARG A 282 24.86 -13.99 1.82
N TYR A 283 24.90 -12.91 2.61
CA TYR A 283 25.42 -12.96 3.98
C TYR A 283 24.66 -14.03 4.79
N ALA A 284 25.35 -14.70 5.72
CA ALA A 284 24.77 -15.83 6.46
C ALA A 284 23.63 -15.41 7.42
N ASP A 285 23.75 -14.20 7.97
CA ASP A 285 22.83 -13.54 8.89
C ASP A 285 23.06 -12.02 8.82
N ALA A 286 22.22 -11.24 9.51
CA ALA A 286 22.36 -9.78 9.56
C ALA A 286 23.63 -9.33 10.30
N GLY A 287 24.23 -10.16 11.16
CA GLY A 287 25.52 -9.85 11.80
C GLY A 287 26.68 -9.85 10.80
N SER A 288 26.65 -10.80 9.88
CA SER A 288 27.59 -10.92 8.75
C SER A 288 27.43 -9.78 7.75
N PHE A 289 26.20 -9.31 7.52
CA PHE A 289 25.92 -8.15 6.67
C PHE A 289 26.33 -6.83 7.36
N LEU A 290 26.02 -6.65 8.65
CA LEU A 290 26.46 -5.51 9.46
C LEU A 290 27.99 -5.34 9.47
N ALA A 291 28.73 -6.44 9.54
CA ALA A 291 30.19 -6.41 9.46
C ALA A 291 30.69 -5.87 8.11
N ALA A 292 30.01 -6.21 7.00
CA ALA A 292 30.35 -5.70 5.67
C ALA A 292 29.95 -4.21 5.50
N VAL A 293 28.76 -3.81 5.99
CA VAL A 293 28.31 -2.41 6.02
C VAL A 293 29.33 -1.52 6.74
N ARG A 294 29.82 -1.94 7.92
CA ARG A 294 30.83 -1.21 8.68
C ARG A 294 32.18 -1.10 7.95
N LEU A 295 32.59 -2.13 7.22
CA LEU A 295 33.82 -2.10 6.42
C LEU A 295 33.69 -1.15 5.21
N ALA A 296 32.56 -1.17 4.51
CA ALA A 296 32.30 -0.25 3.41
C ALA A 296 32.25 1.21 3.89
N ARG A 297 31.53 1.48 4.99
CA ARG A 297 31.49 2.79 5.65
C ARG A 297 32.88 3.30 6.02
N ALA A 298 33.72 2.44 6.60
CA ALA A 298 35.09 2.81 6.95
C ALA A 298 35.96 3.15 5.72
N ALA A 299 35.80 2.41 4.61
CA ALA A 299 36.53 2.67 3.37
C ALA A 299 36.12 4.01 2.71
N LEU A 300 34.82 4.33 2.73
CA LEU A 300 34.29 5.63 2.28
C LEU A 300 34.85 6.77 3.14
N ALA A 301 34.79 6.63 4.47
CA ALA A 301 35.30 7.64 5.40
C ALA A 301 36.82 7.86 5.31
N SER A 302 37.60 6.86 4.89
CA SER A 302 39.03 7.02 4.61
C SER A 302 39.35 7.65 3.24
N GLY A 303 38.34 7.89 2.39
CA GLY A 303 38.51 8.42 1.04
C GLY A 303 39.23 7.47 0.08
N ASP A 304 39.38 6.19 0.45
CA ASP A 304 40.21 5.22 -0.28
C ASP A 304 39.39 4.57 -1.40
N SER A 305 39.08 5.37 -2.42
CA SER A 305 38.52 4.93 -3.70
C SER A 305 39.59 4.22 -4.56
N GLY A 306 40.38 3.35 -3.92
CA GLY A 306 41.49 2.59 -4.49
C GLY A 306 41.01 1.26 -5.11
N GLY A 307 41.46 1.00 -6.34
CA GLY A 307 40.99 -0.15 -7.11
C GLY A 307 41.58 -1.51 -6.71
N ASP A 308 40.82 -2.54 -7.04
CA ASP A 308 41.30 -3.85 -7.53
C ASP A 308 42.30 -4.65 -6.65
N GLU A 309 41.78 -5.33 -5.61
CA GLU A 309 42.06 -6.76 -5.28
C GLU A 309 41.42 -7.18 -3.92
N THR A 310 41.21 -6.26 -2.98
CA THR A 310 41.16 -6.58 -1.53
C THR A 310 39.94 -7.37 -1.02
N ILE A 311 38.78 -7.35 -1.71
CA ILE A 311 37.53 -7.98 -1.21
C ILE A 311 37.48 -9.51 -1.52
N ALA A 312 38.36 -10.02 -2.38
CA ALA A 312 38.36 -11.42 -2.84
C ALA A 312 38.77 -12.48 -1.79
N HIS A 313 39.03 -12.10 -0.52
CA HIS A 313 39.53 -13.01 0.53
C HIS A 313 38.63 -13.16 1.78
N THR A 314 37.38 -12.68 1.74
CA THR A 314 36.40 -12.86 2.84
C THR A 314 35.72 -14.25 2.81
N SER A 315 36.52 -15.31 2.67
CA SER A 315 36.06 -16.72 2.55
C SER A 315 36.71 -17.67 3.57
N ALA A 316 37.24 -17.17 4.69
CA ALA A 316 37.76 -18.00 5.77
C ALA A 316 37.78 -17.28 7.15
N ILE A 317 36.61 -17.09 7.79
CA ILE A 317 36.54 -16.76 9.22
C ILE A 317 35.87 -17.89 9.99
N THR A 318 36.68 -18.84 10.45
CA THR A 318 36.28 -19.85 11.44
C THR A 318 36.02 -19.16 12.78
N PRO A 319 34.89 -19.44 13.48
CA PRO A 319 34.59 -18.77 14.75
C PRO A 319 35.63 -19.11 15.83
N LEU A 320 36.37 -18.10 16.29
CA LEU A 320 37.30 -18.24 17.41
C LEU A 320 36.52 -18.54 18.70
N ARG A 321 36.80 -19.69 19.31
CA ARG A 321 36.25 -20.04 20.62
C ARG A 321 36.69 -19.02 21.67
N SER A 322 35.74 -18.52 22.44
CA SER A 322 35.98 -17.67 23.60
C SER A 322 36.85 -18.38 24.64
N ARG A 323 37.77 -17.61 25.24
CA ARG A 323 38.40 -17.89 26.53
C ARG A 323 38.31 -16.62 27.37
N PRO A 324 38.06 -16.72 28.68
CA PRO A 324 37.98 -15.54 29.55
C PRO A 324 39.37 -14.92 29.74
N ILE A 325 39.42 -13.60 29.82
CA ILE A 325 40.60 -12.84 30.24
C ILE A 325 40.27 -12.18 31.57
N THR A 326 41.18 -12.34 32.53
CA THR A 326 41.09 -11.77 33.88
C THR A 326 41.40 -10.28 33.86
N THR A 327 40.70 -9.50 34.67
CA THR A 327 40.94 -8.07 34.90
C THR A 327 42.24 -7.80 35.64
N GLU A 328 42.97 -6.76 35.24
CA GLU A 328 43.59 -5.68 36.07
C GLU A 328 44.21 -4.64 35.09
N PRO A 329 44.46 -3.37 35.49
CA PRO A 329 44.42 -2.22 34.55
C PRO A 329 45.78 -1.66 34.10
N SER A 330 45.74 -0.82 33.06
CA SER A 330 46.77 0.16 32.71
C SER A 330 46.16 1.39 32.01
N ASP A 331 46.59 2.60 32.39
CA ASP A 331 46.15 3.86 31.77
C ASP A 331 46.50 3.98 30.28
N GLY A 332 45.68 4.74 29.54
CA GLY A 332 45.90 5.02 28.12
C GLY A 332 44.75 5.81 27.50
N SER A 333 44.70 7.12 27.76
CA SER A 333 43.71 8.03 27.16
C SER A 333 43.95 8.20 25.66
N VAL A 334 42.96 7.81 24.85
CA VAL A 334 42.83 8.19 23.44
C VAL A 334 41.37 8.54 23.22
N ASP A 335 41.10 9.79 22.85
CA ASP A 335 39.77 10.23 22.49
C ASP A 335 39.36 9.59 21.16
N GLY A 336 38.23 8.88 21.16
CA GLY A 336 37.65 8.28 19.96
C GLY A 336 36.26 8.88 19.73
N GLU A 337 36.08 9.55 18.59
CA GLU A 337 34.78 10.07 18.17
C GLU A 337 33.82 8.91 17.89
N GLY A 338 32.97 8.60 18.87
CA GLY A 338 31.87 7.66 18.73
C GLY A 338 30.80 8.22 17.79
N SER A 339 30.15 7.34 17.03
CA SER A 339 29.11 7.67 16.04
C SER A 339 28.12 8.69 16.59
N ASN A 340 28.08 9.89 16.01
CA ASN A 340 27.27 11.00 16.53
C ASN A 340 25.77 10.74 16.30
N PRO A 341 24.94 10.48 17.33
CA PRO A 341 23.51 10.23 17.13
C PRO A 341 22.76 11.45 16.59
N PHE A 342 23.29 12.66 16.81
CA PHE A 342 22.68 13.89 16.29
C PHE A 342 22.83 14.03 14.78
N ALA A 343 23.83 13.42 14.13
CA ALA A 343 23.98 13.52 12.68
C ALA A 343 22.77 12.94 11.92
N VAL A 344 22.19 11.84 12.44
CA VAL A 344 20.97 11.23 11.91
C VAL A 344 19.73 12.07 12.25
N ALA A 345 19.70 12.74 13.41
CA ALA A 345 18.61 13.62 13.81
C ALA A 345 18.55 14.89 12.96
N ASP A 346 19.68 15.60 12.85
CA ASP A 346 19.82 16.84 12.09
C ASP A 346 19.49 16.60 10.62
N ALA A 347 19.99 15.48 10.06
CA ALA A 347 19.66 15.07 8.71
C ALA A 347 18.14 14.98 8.48
N PHE A 348 17.35 14.42 9.40
CA PHE A 348 15.92 14.13 9.15
C PHE A 348 14.92 15.22 9.59
N TYR A 349 15.30 16.16 10.46
CA TYR A 349 14.32 17.08 11.08
C TYR A 349 14.57 18.58 10.87
N TYR A 350 15.68 19.00 10.23
CA TYR A 350 15.94 20.41 9.90
C TYR A 350 16.04 20.67 8.38
N ASP A 351 14.88 20.81 7.72
CA ASP A 351 14.77 21.50 6.44
C ASP A 351 13.49 22.34 6.41
N THR A 352 13.57 23.58 6.91
CA THR A 352 12.49 24.58 6.85
C THR A 352 13.02 25.96 7.29
N GLY A 353 13.30 26.86 6.34
CA GLY A 353 13.35 28.32 6.59
C GLY A 353 14.59 29.11 6.14
N ASP A 354 14.35 30.08 5.26
CA ASP A 354 15.02 31.40 5.12
C ASP A 354 16.55 31.52 4.99
N GLY A 355 17.02 31.39 3.75
CA GLY A 355 17.47 32.53 2.93
C GLY A 355 18.38 33.64 3.52
N ALA A 356 19.59 33.76 2.95
CA ALA A 356 20.41 34.98 2.95
C ALA A 356 21.15 35.14 1.61
N ALA A 357 21.33 36.39 1.12
CA ALA A 357 21.78 36.67 -0.24
C ALA A 357 23.27 37.06 -0.37
N ALA A 358 23.86 36.77 -1.53
CA ALA A 358 25.10 37.38 -2.00
C ALA A 358 25.11 37.52 -3.54
N HIS A 359 25.52 38.67 -4.05
CA HIS A 359 25.84 38.89 -5.47
C HIS A 359 27.30 38.55 -5.76
N ASP A 360 27.61 38.02 -6.95
CA ASP A 360 28.44 38.74 -7.94
C ASP A 360 28.10 38.24 -9.37
N SER A 361 28.90 38.60 -10.37
CA SER A 361 28.42 38.83 -11.75
C SER A 361 29.31 38.27 -12.89
N ALA A 362 28.71 38.20 -14.09
CA ALA A 362 29.27 38.29 -15.44
C ALA A 362 29.14 37.07 -16.40
N ASP A 363 28.41 37.33 -17.49
CA ASP A 363 28.64 37.01 -18.91
C ASP A 363 29.02 35.58 -19.38
N ASP A 364 28.12 34.93 -20.14
CA ASP A 364 28.28 34.75 -21.61
C ASP A 364 26.90 34.50 -22.29
N ASP A 365 26.83 34.59 -23.62
CA ASP A 365 25.60 34.70 -24.42
C ASP A 365 25.39 33.52 -25.41
N THR A 366 24.22 32.87 -25.41
CA THR A 366 23.63 32.26 -26.64
C THR A 366 22.14 31.93 -26.49
N LEU A 367 21.42 31.94 -27.61
CA LEU A 367 19.96 31.81 -27.73
C LEU A 367 19.52 30.39 -28.13
N LEU A 368 18.38 29.92 -27.58
CA LEU A 368 17.23 29.31 -28.31
C LEU A 368 16.14 28.81 -27.33
N SER A 369 14.87 29.07 -27.64
CA SER A 369 13.65 28.74 -26.85
C SER A 369 12.67 27.89 -27.70
N PRO A 370 11.46 27.48 -27.22
CA PRO A 370 10.89 27.50 -25.85
C PRO A 370 10.33 26.13 -25.39
N GLY A 371 9.76 26.04 -24.17
CA GLY A 371 9.10 24.80 -23.70
C GLY A 371 8.30 24.90 -22.40
N SER A 372 7.02 25.27 -22.52
CA SER A 372 5.84 25.02 -21.63
C SER A 372 5.97 25.03 -20.09
N GLN A 373 5.19 25.89 -19.45
CA GLN A 373 4.94 25.93 -17.99
C GLN A 373 3.95 24.83 -17.52
N ARG A 374 3.98 24.53 -16.22
CA ARG A 374 2.91 23.86 -15.47
C ARG A 374 2.42 24.75 -14.31
N PRO A 375 1.11 24.98 -14.14
CA PRO A 375 0.44 24.81 -12.86
C PRO A 375 0.09 23.31 -12.64
N GLY A 376 -0.15 22.79 -11.44
CA GLY A 376 -0.01 23.41 -10.12
C GLY A 376 -1.33 23.54 -9.37
N GLU A 377 -1.78 22.45 -8.73
CA GLU A 377 -2.82 22.48 -7.70
C GLU A 377 -2.69 21.27 -6.75
N ASP A 378 -2.65 21.58 -5.46
CA ASP A 378 -3.20 20.94 -4.25
C ASP A 378 -3.27 19.40 -4.09
N ALA A 379 -2.90 18.97 -2.87
CA ALA A 379 -3.08 17.61 -2.37
C ALA A 379 -3.92 17.60 -1.09
N ASP A 380 -4.90 16.70 -1.00
CA ASP A 380 -5.65 16.42 0.23
C ASP A 380 -5.59 14.91 0.60
N SER A 381 -5.62 14.67 1.90
CA SER A 381 -5.71 13.42 2.67
C SER A 381 -5.91 12.08 1.93
N GLY A 382 -4.79 11.40 1.61
CA GLY A 382 -4.79 9.97 1.33
C GLY A 382 -5.08 9.11 2.58
N ALA A 383 -6.05 8.20 2.49
CA ALA A 383 -6.41 7.27 3.56
C ALA A 383 -5.42 6.08 3.69
N ILE A 384 -5.43 5.42 4.84
CA ILE A 384 -4.56 4.27 5.15
C ILE A 384 -5.40 2.98 5.17
N ASP A 385 -4.97 1.94 4.45
CA ASP A 385 -5.64 0.63 4.41
C ASP A 385 -4.66 -0.54 4.57
N VAL A 386 -5.03 -1.52 5.42
CA VAL A 386 -4.28 -2.75 5.74
C VAL A 386 -5.25 -3.79 6.36
N ALA A 387 -5.10 -5.11 6.07
CA ALA A 387 -5.84 -6.27 6.65
C ALA A 387 -4.92 -7.53 6.74
N ASN A 388 -4.81 -8.29 7.87
CA ASN A 388 -5.50 -9.55 8.27
C ASN A 388 -4.69 -10.88 8.06
N ALA A 389 -5.01 -11.97 8.81
CA ALA A 389 -4.00 -12.90 9.40
C ALA A 389 -4.20 -14.47 9.26
N PHE A 390 -3.86 -15.30 10.30
CA PHE A 390 -4.27 -16.74 10.56
C PHE A 390 -3.48 -17.95 9.97
N TYR A 391 -3.60 -19.26 10.30
CA TYR A 391 -4.10 -20.09 11.47
C TYR A 391 -3.17 -21.36 11.70
N HIS A 392 -3.44 -22.28 12.66
CA HIS A 392 -2.59 -23.46 13.07
C HIS A 392 -3.36 -24.83 13.11
N GLU A 393 -2.92 -26.02 13.59
CA GLU A 393 -1.75 -26.54 14.37
C GLU A 393 -0.85 -27.47 13.49
N GLY A 394 -0.56 -28.80 13.62
CA GLY A 394 -0.55 -29.83 14.71
C GLY A 394 -0.93 -31.27 14.29
N PRO A 395 -0.56 -32.38 14.99
CA PRO A 395 0.55 -32.66 15.95
C PRO A 395 1.72 -33.46 15.29
N PRO A 396 2.82 -33.87 15.98
CA PRO A 396 4.07 -34.27 15.31
C PRO A 396 4.34 -35.80 15.10
N PRO A 397 5.07 -36.19 14.04
CA PRO A 397 5.64 -37.54 13.83
C PRO A 397 7.02 -37.74 14.52
N PRO A 398 7.51 -39.00 14.66
CA PRO A 398 8.68 -39.34 15.50
C PRO A 398 10.06 -39.09 14.84
N PRO A 399 11.15 -38.98 15.64
CA PRO A 399 12.50 -38.67 15.14
C PRO A 399 13.21 -39.86 14.48
N PRO A 400 14.07 -39.61 13.46
CA PRO A 400 14.88 -40.64 12.80
C PRO A 400 16.08 -41.11 13.64
N ALA A 401 16.59 -42.31 13.31
CA ALA A 401 17.66 -42.97 14.07
C ALA A 401 19.07 -42.43 13.78
N GLN A 402 19.98 -42.61 14.75
CA GLN A 402 21.39 -42.25 14.65
C GLN A 402 22.15 -43.18 13.67
N PRO A 403 23.03 -42.66 12.79
CA PRO A 403 23.85 -43.49 11.91
C PRO A 403 24.98 -44.21 12.68
N THR A 404 25.10 -45.52 12.48
CA THR A 404 26.16 -46.35 13.07
C THR A 404 27.48 -46.21 12.31
N ALA A 405 28.58 -45.99 13.03
CA ALA A 405 29.95 -46.07 12.49
C ALA A 405 30.65 -47.38 12.93
N ALA A 406 31.41 -47.99 12.01
CA ALA A 406 32.13 -49.26 12.20
C ALA A 406 33.24 -49.41 11.12
N PRO A 407 34.19 -50.35 11.27
CA PRO A 407 34.84 -50.83 12.49
C PRO A 407 36.39 -50.76 12.41
N GLY A 408 37.06 -50.59 13.55
CA GLY A 408 38.53 -50.69 13.67
C GLY A 408 38.92 -51.77 14.68
N ALA A 409 39.78 -52.72 14.29
CA ALA A 409 40.07 -53.91 15.09
C ALA A 409 41.45 -53.87 15.80
N ASN A 410 41.54 -54.36 17.04
CA ASN A 410 42.33 -55.58 17.37
C ASN A 410 42.33 -56.04 18.86
N ARG A 411 42.48 -57.36 19.03
CA ARG A 411 43.18 -58.08 20.13
C ARG A 411 42.67 -58.01 21.59
N THR A 412 41.73 -58.91 21.87
CA THR A 412 41.85 -60.02 22.85
C THR A 412 42.84 -59.89 24.03
N ARG A 413 42.31 -59.94 25.27
CA ARG A 413 42.87 -60.79 26.34
C ARG A 413 41.76 -61.27 27.29
N VAL A 414 41.94 -62.47 27.84
CA VAL A 414 41.04 -63.12 28.81
C VAL A 414 41.76 -63.22 30.14
N ILE A 415 41.05 -62.97 31.25
CA ILE A 415 41.26 -63.58 32.58
C ILE A 415 40.02 -63.28 33.45
N ASP A 416 39.66 -64.25 34.28
CA ASP A 416 38.60 -64.32 35.29
C ASP A 416 39.10 -65.39 36.31
N PRO A 417 38.65 -65.51 37.59
CA PRO A 417 37.59 -64.77 38.29
C PRO A 417 37.87 -64.41 39.77
N ARG A 418 36.81 -63.85 40.42
CA ARG A 418 36.39 -63.95 41.86
C ARG A 418 36.60 -62.78 42.86
N PRO A 419 35.64 -62.60 43.80
CA PRO A 419 35.64 -61.65 44.95
C PRO A 419 36.28 -62.33 46.21
N PRO A 420 36.32 -61.75 47.44
CA PRO A 420 35.46 -60.69 48.01
C PRO A 420 36.13 -59.63 48.92
N GLU A 421 35.35 -58.66 49.42
CA GLU A 421 34.97 -58.50 50.86
C GLU A 421 34.12 -57.22 51.08
N ALA A 422 33.65 -56.98 52.31
CA ALA A 422 32.70 -55.92 52.65
C ALA A 422 32.96 -55.27 54.02
N GLY A 423 32.44 -54.05 54.20
CA GLY A 423 32.66 -53.19 55.37
C GLY A 423 33.40 -51.90 54.96
N THR A 424 33.13 -50.72 55.51
CA THR A 424 32.16 -50.28 56.55
C THR A 424 31.61 -48.90 56.12
N GLY A 425 30.53 -48.34 56.64
CA GLY A 425 29.61 -48.72 57.73
C GLY A 425 29.21 -47.46 58.52
N TYR A 426 27.92 -47.21 58.72
CA TYR A 426 27.42 -46.07 59.52
C TYR A 426 26.13 -46.47 60.28
N ALA A 427 25.91 -45.83 61.43
CA ALA A 427 24.78 -46.06 62.35
C ALA A 427 23.52 -45.27 61.93
N GLY A 428 22.31 -45.58 62.41
CA GLY A 428 21.88 -46.69 63.28
C GLY A 428 20.53 -46.41 63.96
N THR A 429 20.14 -47.26 64.93
CA THR A 429 18.85 -47.28 65.67
C THR A 429 17.61 -47.63 64.82
N GLY A 430 16.61 -48.39 65.34
CA GLY A 430 16.50 -49.02 66.67
C GLY A 430 15.25 -49.91 66.81
N TYR A 431 14.84 -50.14 68.07
CA TYR A 431 13.70 -50.96 68.54
C TYR A 431 13.85 -52.50 68.61
N ALA A 432 13.17 -53.06 69.61
CA ALA A 432 13.15 -54.46 70.06
C ALA A 432 11.68 -54.95 70.13
N GLY A 433 11.34 -56.23 70.32
CA GLY A 433 12.14 -57.46 70.47
C GLY A 433 11.35 -58.57 71.21
N GLY A 434 11.97 -59.75 71.38
CA GLY A 434 11.38 -60.93 72.07
C GLY A 434 10.36 -61.72 71.23
N GLN A 435 9.98 -62.97 71.53
CA GLN A 435 10.46 -64.01 72.48
C GLN A 435 10.34 -65.37 71.74
N THR A 436 11.28 -66.33 71.73
CA THR A 436 11.79 -67.25 72.80
C THR A 436 10.82 -68.40 73.17
N GLN A 437 11.37 -69.61 73.41
CA GLN A 437 10.72 -70.91 73.76
C GLN A 437 10.08 -71.65 72.56
N GLN A 438 10.53 -72.81 72.05
CA GLN A 438 11.46 -73.90 72.47
C GLN A 438 10.83 -75.01 73.34
N ARG A 439 11.30 -76.27 73.15
CA ARG A 439 10.93 -77.56 73.81
C ARG A 439 9.65 -78.23 73.27
N GLU A 440 9.47 -79.55 73.28
CA GLU A 440 10.30 -80.78 73.48
C GLU A 440 9.62 -81.88 72.60
N ALA A 441 10.27 -82.78 71.85
CA ALA A 441 11.38 -83.72 72.10
C ALA A 441 10.97 -84.99 72.88
N ASP A 442 10.86 -86.13 72.17
CA ASP A 442 10.88 -87.52 72.66
C ASP A 442 11.23 -88.45 71.47
N GLU A 443 11.87 -89.60 71.71
CA GLU A 443 12.55 -90.46 70.70
C GLU A 443 12.13 -91.96 70.73
N ASP A 444 12.75 -92.79 69.88
CA ASP A 444 12.83 -94.28 69.89
C ASP A 444 11.57 -95.15 69.62
N GLU A 445 11.63 -96.32 68.93
CA GLU A 445 12.60 -96.86 67.93
C GLU A 445 11.84 -97.82 66.91
N PRO A 446 12.34 -98.89 66.24
CA PRO A 446 12.02 -99.11 64.80
C PRO A 446 11.30 -100.44 64.42
N GLY A 447 10.82 -100.54 63.16
CA GLY A 447 9.85 -101.58 62.75
C GLY A 447 9.91 -102.17 61.31
N ARG A 448 11.11 -102.51 60.79
CA ARG A 448 11.34 -103.56 59.76
C ARG A 448 10.55 -103.55 58.42
N ALA A 449 11.19 -102.98 57.40
CA ALA A 449 11.01 -103.11 55.94
C ALA A 449 10.20 -104.28 55.30
N GLN A 450 9.51 -103.97 54.19
CA GLN A 450 9.25 -104.89 53.07
C GLN A 450 9.37 -104.21 51.68
N ARG A 451 9.59 -105.01 50.62
CA ARG A 451 9.93 -104.57 49.25
C ARG A 451 8.72 -104.47 48.31
N ARG A 452 8.71 -103.46 47.43
CA ARG A 452 8.33 -103.47 45.98
C ARG A 452 8.17 -102.02 45.50
N SER A 453 8.43 -101.56 44.27
CA SER A 453 9.27 -101.93 43.12
C SER A 453 8.68 -101.19 41.90
N GLN A 454 9.49 -100.44 41.12
CA GLN A 454 9.10 -99.84 39.81
C GLN A 454 8.01 -98.73 39.88
N THR A 455 7.91 -97.75 38.97
CA THR A 455 8.77 -97.30 37.84
C THR A 455 8.57 -95.79 37.60
N ARG A 456 9.53 -95.12 36.93
CA ARG A 456 9.29 -93.79 36.34
C ARG A 456 8.25 -93.87 35.23
N ASN A 457 7.28 -92.95 35.18
CA ASN A 457 6.89 -92.36 33.90
C ASN A 457 6.21 -90.98 34.00
N ARG A 458 6.69 -90.01 33.22
CA ARG A 458 5.96 -88.74 32.96
C ARG A 458 4.96 -88.99 31.84
N ARG A 459 3.69 -88.59 31.99
CA ARG A 459 2.80 -88.36 30.83
C ARG A 459 2.51 -86.87 30.66
N ARG A 460 2.67 -86.40 29.42
CA ARG A 460 2.82 -84.99 29.02
C ARG A 460 1.44 -84.43 28.61
N ARG A 461 1.03 -83.27 29.13
CA ARG A 461 -0.24 -82.62 28.77
C ARG A 461 -0.22 -82.20 27.30
N TRP A 462 -0.91 -82.92 26.41
CA TRP A 462 -1.01 -82.60 24.98
C TRP A 462 -1.91 -81.40 24.63
N ARG A 463 -2.62 -80.81 25.61
CA ARG A 463 -3.48 -79.62 25.39
C ARG A 463 -2.70 -78.32 25.16
N GLY A 464 -1.44 -78.25 25.60
CA GLY A 464 -0.57 -77.07 25.42
C GLY A 464 -0.36 -76.65 23.96
N PRO A 465 0.19 -77.52 23.07
CA PRO A 465 0.44 -77.16 21.68
C PRO A 465 -0.84 -76.84 20.89
N ILE A 466 -1.98 -77.46 21.21
CA ILE A 466 -3.25 -77.20 20.53
C ILE A 466 -3.78 -75.82 20.88
N MET A 467 -3.77 -75.43 22.18
CA MET A 467 -4.11 -74.07 22.60
C MET A 467 -3.16 -73.03 21.99
N PHE A 468 -1.85 -73.32 21.95
CA PHE A 468 -0.87 -72.43 21.34
C PHE A 468 -1.15 -72.21 19.84
N LEU A 469 -1.42 -73.27 19.08
CA LEU A 469 -1.71 -73.19 17.64
C LEU A 469 -3.03 -72.46 17.37
N LEU A 470 -4.06 -72.66 18.21
CA LEU A 470 -5.35 -71.97 18.08
C LEU A 470 -5.22 -70.47 18.40
N VAL A 471 -4.46 -70.11 19.44
CA VAL A 471 -4.12 -68.70 19.76
C VAL A 471 -3.29 -68.07 18.64
N LEU A 472 -2.37 -68.81 18.01
CA LEU A 472 -1.56 -68.33 16.89
C LEU A 472 -2.43 -68.11 15.63
N LEU A 473 -3.38 -69.01 15.35
CA LEU A 473 -4.39 -68.82 14.29
C LEU A 473 -5.30 -67.61 14.56
N LEU A 474 -5.73 -67.41 15.81
CA LEU A 474 -6.53 -66.25 16.19
C LEU A 474 -5.73 -64.95 16.04
N ALA A 475 -4.47 -64.93 16.48
CA ALA A 475 -3.57 -63.80 16.30
C ALA A 475 -3.32 -63.49 14.82
N ALA A 476 -3.14 -64.52 13.97
CA ALA A 476 -3.02 -64.36 12.52
C ALA A 476 -4.31 -63.83 11.87
N ALA A 477 -5.48 -64.31 12.29
CA ALA A 477 -6.76 -63.79 11.82
C ALA A 477 -6.97 -62.33 12.24
N VAL A 478 -6.58 -61.96 13.46
CA VAL A 478 -6.64 -60.58 13.95
C VAL A 478 -5.64 -59.67 13.22
N THR A 479 -4.41 -60.12 12.92
CA THR A 479 -3.47 -59.29 12.12
C THR A 479 -3.88 -59.18 10.66
N VAL A 480 -4.44 -60.21 10.04
CA VAL A 480 -5.01 -60.13 8.67
C VAL A 480 -6.22 -59.20 8.65
N ALA A 481 -7.11 -59.26 9.64
CA ALA A 481 -8.24 -58.34 9.76
C ALA A 481 -7.76 -56.89 9.99
N ALA A 482 -6.82 -56.66 10.90
CA ALA A 482 -6.24 -55.34 11.16
C ALA A 482 -5.54 -54.76 9.92
N TRP A 483 -4.85 -55.60 9.15
CA TRP A 483 -4.23 -55.20 7.87
C TRP A 483 -5.29 -54.85 6.81
N TRP A 484 -6.36 -55.63 6.69
CA TRP A 484 -7.45 -55.39 5.75
C TRP A 484 -8.24 -54.12 6.05
N PHE A 485 -8.64 -53.90 7.31
CA PHE A 485 -9.38 -52.71 7.74
C PHE A 485 -8.51 -51.45 7.81
N GLY A 486 -7.21 -51.59 8.12
CA GLY A 486 -6.26 -50.50 8.25
C GLY A 486 -5.64 -50.05 6.94
N ALA A 487 -4.90 -50.92 6.25
CA ALA A 487 -4.01 -50.56 5.15
C ALA A 487 -4.43 -51.10 3.76
N GLY A 488 -5.14 -52.23 3.70
CA GLY A 488 -5.43 -52.90 2.43
C GLY A 488 -6.47 -52.21 1.54
N ARG A 489 -7.48 -51.57 2.15
CA ARG A 489 -8.67 -51.06 1.44
C ARG A 489 -8.53 -49.69 0.77
N TRP A 490 -7.51 -48.92 1.16
CA TRP A 490 -7.26 -47.57 0.66
C TRP A 490 -6.25 -47.58 -0.48
N THR A 491 -6.29 -46.53 -1.29
CA THR A 491 -5.27 -46.15 -2.26
C THR A 491 -5.17 -44.63 -2.31
N SER A 492 -4.06 -44.09 -2.81
CA SER A 492 -3.92 -42.64 -2.99
C SER A 492 -4.48 -42.20 -4.34
N THR A 493 -5.16 -41.06 -4.37
CA THR A 493 -5.61 -40.40 -5.60
C THR A 493 -4.39 -40.00 -6.47
N PRO A 494 -4.34 -40.35 -7.77
CA PRO A 494 -3.28 -39.88 -8.67
C PRO A 494 -3.36 -38.37 -8.93
N SER A 495 -2.27 -37.79 -9.45
CA SER A 495 -2.28 -36.38 -9.89
C SER A 495 -2.89 -36.27 -11.28
N LEU A 496 -4.15 -35.84 -11.35
CA LEU A 496 -4.91 -35.67 -12.59
C LEU A 496 -5.02 -34.21 -13.06
N LEU A 497 -4.47 -33.26 -12.28
CA LEU A 497 -4.53 -31.83 -12.56
C LEU A 497 -3.74 -31.47 -13.82
N ASN A 498 -4.23 -30.48 -14.58
CA ASN A 498 -3.68 -30.01 -15.85
C ASN A 498 -3.61 -31.09 -16.96
N LEU A 499 -4.36 -32.19 -16.83
CA LEU A 499 -4.57 -33.17 -17.90
C LEU A 499 -5.90 -32.91 -18.62
N GLU A 500 -6.02 -33.35 -19.86
CA GLU A 500 -7.32 -33.47 -20.54
C GLU A 500 -8.19 -34.53 -19.84
N PRO A 501 -9.53 -34.43 -19.84
CA PRO A 501 -10.42 -35.36 -19.13
C PRO A 501 -10.25 -36.83 -19.54
N GLU A 502 -9.94 -37.11 -20.81
CA GLU A 502 -9.69 -38.47 -21.30
C GLU A 502 -8.36 -39.04 -20.75
N ALA A 503 -7.30 -38.23 -20.73
CA ALA A 503 -6.01 -38.61 -20.14
C ALA A 503 -6.10 -38.77 -18.61
N ALA A 504 -6.87 -37.89 -17.95
CA ALA A 504 -7.20 -38.01 -16.53
C ALA A 504 -7.96 -39.31 -16.22
N ALA A 505 -8.91 -39.70 -17.08
CA ALA A 505 -9.64 -40.95 -16.93
C ALA A 505 -8.75 -42.19 -17.06
N GLN A 506 -7.85 -42.22 -18.06
CA GLN A 506 -6.89 -43.31 -18.21
C GLN A 506 -5.95 -43.41 -16.98
N ALA A 507 -5.42 -42.30 -16.50
CA ALA A 507 -4.55 -42.27 -15.33
C ALA A 507 -5.28 -42.66 -14.02
N ALA A 508 -6.59 -42.44 -13.92
CA ALA A 508 -7.43 -42.94 -12.83
C ALA A 508 -7.66 -44.47 -12.94
N GLU A 509 -7.95 -44.99 -14.14
CA GLU A 509 -8.15 -46.42 -14.37
C GLU A 509 -6.87 -47.23 -14.08
N GLU A 510 -5.69 -46.72 -14.48
CA GLU A 510 -4.40 -47.32 -14.15
C GLU A 510 -4.12 -47.37 -12.62
N ALA A 511 -4.69 -46.43 -11.85
CA ALA A 511 -4.67 -46.43 -10.38
C ALA A 511 -5.73 -47.36 -9.73
N GLY A 512 -6.62 -47.97 -10.53
CA GLY A 512 -7.74 -48.78 -10.05
C GLY A 512 -8.88 -47.96 -9.47
N LEU A 513 -9.15 -46.79 -10.06
CA LEU A 513 -10.18 -45.83 -9.69
C LEU A 513 -11.04 -45.47 -10.91
N SER A 514 -12.12 -44.72 -10.69
CA SER A 514 -12.97 -44.16 -11.75
C SER A 514 -13.01 -42.64 -11.64
N VAL A 515 -13.47 -41.96 -12.69
CA VAL A 515 -13.70 -40.52 -12.69
C VAL A 515 -15.11 -40.18 -13.17
N GLU A 516 -15.62 -39.05 -12.71
CA GLU A 516 -16.84 -38.41 -13.21
C GLU A 516 -16.58 -36.90 -13.34
N THR A 517 -17.13 -36.24 -14.36
CA THR A 517 -17.07 -34.77 -14.46
C THR A 517 -18.23 -34.19 -13.67
N ASN A 518 -17.93 -33.39 -12.63
CA ASN A 518 -18.91 -32.87 -11.67
C ASN A 518 -19.04 -31.33 -11.72
N GLY A 519 -18.45 -30.68 -12.73
CA GLY A 519 -18.64 -29.26 -12.99
C GLY A 519 -17.51 -28.62 -13.79
N GLU A 520 -17.69 -27.33 -14.05
CA GLU A 520 -16.76 -26.48 -14.80
C GLU A 520 -16.58 -25.14 -14.06
N ALA A 521 -15.38 -24.55 -14.07
CA ALA A 521 -15.09 -23.29 -13.36
C ALA A 521 -13.92 -22.50 -13.99
N PHE A 522 -13.94 -21.17 -13.85
CA PHE A 522 -12.90 -20.29 -14.41
C PHE A 522 -11.59 -20.31 -13.60
N SER A 523 -10.46 -20.17 -14.31
CA SER A 523 -9.10 -20.16 -13.76
C SER A 523 -8.13 -19.34 -14.61
N GLU A 524 -7.50 -18.32 -14.02
CA GLU A 524 -6.40 -17.56 -14.64
C GLU A 524 -5.09 -18.37 -14.80
N ARG A 525 -5.06 -19.66 -14.44
CA ARG A 525 -3.83 -20.49 -14.40
C ARG A 525 -3.91 -21.82 -15.14
N VAL A 526 -5.11 -22.24 -15.57
CA VAL A 526 -5.34 -23.56 -16.18
C VAL A 526 -6.13 -23.34 -17.45
N GLU A 527 -5.58 -23.75 -18.59
CA GLU A 527 -6.19 -23.57 -19.91
C GLU A 527 -7.56 -24.24 -19.99
N ALA A 528 -8.46 -23.67 -20.81
CA ALA A 528 -9.81 -24.18 -20.99
C ALA A 528 -9.81 -25.63 -21.46
N GLY A 529 -10.66 -26.47 -20.87
CA GLY A 529 -10.75 -27.90 -21.16
C GLY A 529 -9.86 -28.82 -20.32
N LEU A 530 -8.86 -28.29 -19.59
CA LEU A 530 -8.02 -29.10 -18.68
C LEU A 530 -8.64 -29.28 -17.29
N VAL A 531 -8.29 -30.35 -16.58
CA VAL A 531 -8.72 -30.60 -15.19
C VAL A 531 -8.12 -29.56 -14.25
N LEU A 532 -8.99 -28.71 -13.69
CA LEU A 532 -8.66 -27.64 -12.74
C LEU A 532 -8.50 -28.17 -11.31
N GLN A 533 -9.39 -29.08 -10.90
CA GLN A 533 -9.46 -29.62 -9.55
C GLN A 533 -9.99 -31.06 -9.59
N THR A 534 -9.62 -31.86 -8.59
CA THR A 534 -10.26 -33.15 -8.31
C THR A 534 -10.75 -33.21 -6.86
N ASP A 535 -11.82 -33.95 -6.63
CA ASP A 535 -12.31 -34.35 -5.31
C ASP A 535 -12.49 -35.89 -5.28
N PRO A 536 -11.74 -36.63 -4.45
CA PRO A 536 -10.68 -36.17 -3.56
C PRO A 536 -9.45 -35.60 -4.32
N ALA A 537 -8.61 -34.85 -3.60
CA ALA A 537 -7.43 -34.20 -4.16
C ALA A 537 -6.26 -35.18 -4.38
N PRO A 538 -5.25 -34.85 -5.22
CA PRO A 538 -4.08 -35.70 -5.44
C PRO A 538 -3.35 -36.08 -4.14
N GLY A 539 -3.08 -37.36 -3.96
CA GLY A 539 -2.44 -37.93 -2.77
C GLY A 539 -3.37 -38.32 -1.62
N GLU A 540 -4.62 -37.82 -1.60
CA GLU A 540 -5.61 -38.17 -0.56
C GLU A 540 -6.04 -39.64 -0.62
N GLN A 541 -6.63 -40.15 0.47
CA GLN A 541 -6.99 -41.56 0.61
C GLN A 541 -8.41 -41.83 0.13
N ILE A 542 -8.51 -42.48 -1.03
CA ILE A 542 -9.76 -42.97 -1.62
C ILE A 542 -9.86 -44.50 -1.47
N LEU A 543 -11.07 -45.04 -1.48
CA LEU A 543 -11.28 -46.49 -1.53
C LEU A 543 -10.84 -47.04 -2.88
N ARG A 544 -10.27 -48.25 -2.91
CA ARG A 544 -10.01 -48.97 -4.17
C ARG A 544 -11.32 -49.15 -4.95
N GLY A 545 -11.35 -48.75 -6.22
CA GLY A 545 -12.57 -48.70 -7.04
C GLY A 545 -13.53 -47.56 -6.69
N GLY A 546 -13.07 -46.51 -6.00
CA GLY A 546 -13.84 -45.28 -5.79
C GLY A 546 -13.79 -44.34 -7.00
N THR A 547 -14.75 -43.41 -7.05
CA THR A 547 -14.84 -42.36 -8.07
C THR A 547 -14.16 -41.07 -7.60
N ILE A 548 -13.46 -40.40 -8.51
CA ILE A 548 -12.90 -39.05 -8.36
C ILE A 548 -13.78 -38.09 -9.18
N SER A 549 -14.37 -37.10 -8.53
CA SER A 549 -15.02 -35.98 -9.21
C SER A 549 -13.96 -35.06 -9.83
N LEU A 550 -14.10 -34.73 -11.11
CA LEU A 550 -13.28 -33.78 -11.85
C LEU A 550 -14.03 -32.45 -12.04
N THR A 551 -13.32 -31.33 -11.85
CA THR A 551 -13.77 -30.00 -12.28
C THR A 551 -12.91 -29.54 -13.45
N ILE A 552 -13.53 -29.18 -14.57
CA ILE A 552 -12.82 -28.73 -15.79
C ILE A 552 -12.66 -27.20 -15.75
N SER A 553 -11.51 -26.71 -16.19
CA SER A 553 -11.27 -25.27 -16.36
C SER A 553 -12.06 -24.73 -17.55
N GLN A 554 -12.73 -23.60 -17.38
CA GLN A 554 -13.24 -22.78 -18.50
C GLN A 554 -12.19 -21.77 -19.00
N GLY A 555 -10.96 -21.82 -18.50
CA GLY A 555 -9.96 -20.80 -18.76
C GLY A 555 -10.22 -19.52 -17.96
N PRO A 556 -9.59 -18.40 -18.33
CA PRO A 556 -9.68 -17.13 -17.59
C PRO A 556 -11.05 -16.45 -17.75
N GLU A 557 -11.49 -15.71 -16.73
CA GLU A 557 -12.84 -15.11 -16.66
C GLU A 557 -12.82 -13.72 -17.32
N ARG A 558 -13.52 -13.53 -18.45
CA ARG A 558 -13.47 -12.32 -19.29
C ARG A 558 -14.84 -11.73 -19.58
N TYR A 559 -14.87 -10.41 -19.78
CA TYR A 559 -16.06 -9.60 -20.05
C TYR A 559 -15.74 -8.57 -21.14
N GLU A 560 -16.65 -8.39 -22.10
CA GLU A 560 -16.52 -7.37 -23.14
C GLU A 560 -16.82 -5.97 -22.56
N VAL A 561 -15.90 -5.03 -22.74
CA VAL A 561 -16.11 -3.60 -22.47
C VAL A 561 -17.22 -3.06 -23.40
N PRO A 562 -18.32 -2.52 -22.87
CA PRO A 562 -19.34 -1.90 -23.72
C PRO A 562 -18.89 -0.52 -24.25
N ASP A 563 -19.56 -0.04 -25.28
CA ASP A 563 -19.50 1.36 -25.72
C ASP A 563 -20.37 2.21 -24.77
N LEU A 564 -19.75 3.17 -24.08
CA LEU A 564 -20.38 4.09 -23.13
C LEU A 564 -20.71 5.46 -23.76
N SER A 565 -20.28 5.70 -25.00
CA SER A 565 -20.31 7.01 -25.66
C SER A 565 -21.72 7.61 -25.70
N GLY A 566 -21.88 8.84 -25.21
CA GLY A 566 -23.17 9.55 -25.20
C GLY A 566 -24.22 9.02 -24.21
N MET A 567 -23.89 8.08 -23.33
CA MET A 567 -24.78 7.63 -22.25
C MET A 567 -24.66 8.50 -20.99
N THR A 568 -25.70 8.54 -20.15
CA THR A 568 -25.65 9.20 -18.83
C THR A 568 -25.04 8.28 -17.76
N ARG A 569 -24.53 8.85 -16.66
CA ARG A 569 -23.93 8.08 -15.54
C ARG A 569 -24.83 6.93 -15.07
N GLU A 570 -26.13 7.18 -14.93
CA GLU A 570 -27.11 6.18 -14.46
C GLU A 570 -27.23 4.97 -15.41
N GLN A 571 -27.13 5.21 -16.73
CA GLN A 571 -27.18 4.17 -17.75
C GLN A 571 -25.88 3.36 -17.80
N ILE A 572 -24.75 4.03 -17.56
CA ILE A 572 -23.42 3.42 -17.51
C ILE A 572 -23.31 2.52 -16.27
N ASP A 573 -23.71 3.02 -15.09
CA ASP A 573 -23.74 2.25 -13.84
C ASP A 573 -24.59 0.98 -13.98
N GLU A 574 -25.80 1.08 -14.57
CA GLU A 574 -26.68 -0.07 -14.86
C GLU A 574 -25.99 -1.08 -15.79
N MET A 575 -25.45 -0.61 -16.93
CA MET A 575 -24.88 -1.47 -17.97
C MET A 575 -23.55 -2.15 -17.57
N LEU A 576 -22.77 -1.52 -16.69
CA LEU A 576 -21.52 -2.08 -16.15
C LEU A 576 -21.78 -3.02 -14.97
N THR A 577 -22.77 -2.72 -14.12
CA THR A 577 -23.19 -3.64 -13.04
C THR A 577 -23.61 -5.00 -13.60
N ASP A 578 -24.40 -5.02 -14.68
CA ASP A 578 -24.80 -6.23 -15.41
C ASP A 578 -23.61 -7.06 -15.94
N ARG A 579 -22.44 -6.43 -16.11
CA ARG A 579 -21.19 -7.06 -16.59
C ARG A 579 -20.16 -7.30 -15.49
N SER A 580 -20.48 -7.04 -14.22
CA SER A 580 -19.50 -7.08 -13.11
C SER A 580 -18.27 -6.17 -13.35
N LEU A 581 -18.47 -5.04 -14.05
CA LEU A 581 -17.46 -4.00 -14.30
C LEU A 581 -17.78 -2.75 -13.45
N GLN A 582 -16.82 -1.84 -13.35
CA GLN A 582 -16.94 -0.60 -12.57
C GLN A 582 -16.60 0.62 -13.44
N ALA A 583 -17.10 1.80 -13.07
CA ALA A 583 -16.71 3.07 -13.68
C ALA A 583 -16.11 4.02 -12.64
N GLU A 584 -15.09 4.78 -13.04
CA GLU A 584 -14.63 5.98 -12.35
C GLU A 584 -14.92 7.20 -13.25
N TYR A 585 -15.44 8.28 -12.66
CA TYR A 585 -15.99 9.40 -13.43
C TYR A 585 -15.18 10.68 -13.27
N SER A 586 -14.66 11.21 -14.39
CA SER A 586 -14.13 12.57 -14.49
C SER A 586 -15.12 13.50 -15.21
N GLU A 587 -14.80 14.80 -15.28
CA GLU A 587 -15.64 15.79 -15.95
C GLU A 587 -14.82 16.80 -16.78
N GLU A 588 -15.12 16.90 -18.08
CA GLU A 588 -14.47 17.85 -19.00
C GLU A 588 -15.49 18.69 -19.78
N TYR A 589 -15.07 19.86 -20.26
CA TYR A 589 -15.91 20.70 -21.13
C TYR A 589 -15.81 20.23 -22.58
N SER A 590 -16.95 20.03 -23.24
CA SER A 590 -17.04 19.64 -24.64
C SER A 590 -18.15 20.43 -25.34
N ALA A 591 -17.84 20.97 -26.52
CA ALA A 591 -18.83 21.67 -27.36
C ALA A 591 -19.66 20.71 -28.21
N ASP A 592 -19.16 19.49 -28.46
CA ASP A 592 -19.75 18.50 -29.36
C ASP A 592 -20.61 17.43 -28.65
N VAL A 593 -20.58 17.38 -27.31
CA VAL A 593 -21.20 16.32 -26.50
C VAL A 593 -22.15 16.90 -25.45
N ASP A 594 -23.39 16.42 -25.44
CA ASP A 594 -24.45 16.88 -24.54
C ASP A 594 -24.06 16.78 -23.05
N LYS A 595 -24.36 17.84 -22.29
CA LYS A 595 -24.04 17.94 -20.86
C LYS A 595 -24.66 16.80 -20.06
N GLY A 596 -23.84 16.10 -19.28
CA GLY A 596 -24.22 14.94 -18.47
C GLY A 596 -24.06 13.59 -19.18
N THR A 597 -23.58 13.57 -20.43
CA THR A 597 -23.29 12.33 -21.18
C THR A 597 -21.78 12.09 -21.34
N ALA A 598 -21.36 10.84 -21.57
CA ALA A 598 -19.95 10.48 -21.73
C ALA A 598 -19.35 10.98 -23.05
N ILE A 599 -18.19 11.63 -22.95
CA ILE A 599 -17.32 12.07 -24.05
C ILE A 599 -16.44 10.91 -24.53
N SER A 600 -15.85 10.16 -23.59
CA SER A 600 -14.84 9.14 -23.88
C SER A 600 -14.67 8.16 -22.71
N GLN A 601 -14.02 7.03 -23.02
CA GLN A 601 -13.65 5.96 -22.10
C GLN A 601 -12.18 5.56 -22.33
N ASN A 602 -11.51 4.99 -21.31
CA ASN A 602 -10.09 4.60 -21.40
C ASN A 602 -9.81 3.31 -22.21
N LEU A 603 -10.75 2.37 -22.22
CA LEU A 603 -10.64 1.02 -22.81
C LEU A 603 -11.49 0.90 -24.08
N GLU A 604 -11.05 0.12 -25.07
CA GLU A 604 -11.74 0.04 -26.37
C GLU A 604 -13.05 -0.75 -26.28
N PRO A 605 -14.17 -0.28 -26.88
CA PRO A 605 -15.41 -1.06 -26.94
C PRO A 605 -15.20 -2.42 -27.63
N GLY A 606 -15.52 -3.51 -26.92
CA GLY A 606 -15.26 -4.89 -27.31
C GLY A 606 -13.97 -5.51 -26.74
N GLU A 607 -13.20 -4.78 -25.93
CA GLU A 607 -12.00 -5.30 -25.27
C GLU A 607 -12.38 -6.35 -24.18
N GLU A 608 -11.67 -7.49 -24.15
CA GLU A 608 -11.88 -8.55 -23.15
C GLU A 608 -11.13 -8.26 -21.84
N VAL A 609 -11.79 -7.57 -20.91
CA VAL A 609 -11.24 -7.24 -19.58
C VAL A 609 -11.61 -8.28 -18.52
N ARG A 610 -11.04 -8.13 -17.32
CA ARG A 610 -11.43 -8.95 -16.16
C ARG A 610 -12.70 -8.37 -15.53
N ARG A 611 -13.41 -9.20 -14.75
CA ARG A 611 -14.34 -8.71 -13.73
C ARG A 611 -13.66 -7.67 -12.83
N GLU A 612 -14.46 -6.79 -12.25
CA GLU A 612 -14.00 -5.79 -11.26
C GLU A 612 -12.95 -4.82 -11.84
N THR A 613 -12.78 -4.79 -13.18
CA THR A 613 -12.01 -3.76 -13.89
C THR A 613 -12.78 -2.44 -13.89
N VAL A 614 -12.07 -1.36 -13.55
CA VAL A 614 -12.55 0.03 -13.60
C VAL A 614 -12.32 0.59 -15.01
N ILE A 615 -13.35 1.21 -15.57
CA ILE A 615 -13.30 1.98 -16.80
C ILE A 615 -13.32 3.46 -16.42
N ASP A 616 -12.31 4.22 -16.82
CA ASP A 616 -12.32 5.68 -16.61
C ASP A 616 -13.23 6.30 -17.67
N VAL A 617 -14.22 7.08 -17.25
CA VAL A 617 -15.24 7.68 -18.11
C VAL A 617 -15.27 9.20 -17.93
N VAL A 618 -15.05 9.93 -19.02
CA VAL A 618 -15.08 11.40 -19.03
C VAL A 618 -16.49 11.88 -19.34
N ILE A 619 -17.13 12.62 -18.43
CA ILE A 619 -18.50 13.14 -18.61
C ILE A 619 -18.47 14.61 -19.07
N SER A 620 -19.32 14.97 -20.03
CA SER A 620 -19.44 16.33 -20.54
C SER A 620 -20.08 17.28 -19.52
N ARG A 621 -19.40 18.40 -19.26
CA ARG A 621 -19.92 19.56 -18.53
C ARG A 621 -20.75 20.50 -19.42
N GLY A 622 -20.83 20.21 -20.72
CA GLY A 622 -21.26 21.11 -21.79
C GLY A 622 -20.09 21.96 -22.33
N PRO A 623 -20.36 22.89 -23.25
CA PRO A 623 -19.35 23.83 -23.75
C PRO A 623 -18.77 24.68 -22.61
N LYS A 624 -17.51 25.09 -22.76
CA LYS A 624 -16.83 25.92 -21.76
C LYS A 624 -17.43 27.34 -21.78
N PRO A 625 -17.90 27.88 -20.63
CA PRO A 625 -18.35 29.26 -20.56
C PRO A 625 -17.16 30.23 -20.68
N ILE A 626 -17.44 31.41 -21.23
CA ILE A 626 -16.53 32.52 -21.47
C ILE A 626 -17.18 33.77 -20.90
N GLU A 627 -16.44 34.55 -20.11
CA GLU A 627 -16.96 35.79 -19.52
C GLU A 627 -17.12 36.87 -20.61
N ILE A 628 -18.22 37.62 -20.53
CA ILE A 628 -18.54 38.75 -21.41
C ILE A 628 -18.20 40.05 -20.68
N ASP A 629 -17.14 40.72 -21.12
CA ASP A 629 -16.76 42.06 -20.67
C ASP A 629 -17.70 43.15 -21.25
N ASP A 630 -17.97 44.20 -20.49
CA ASP A 630 -18.72 45.39 -20.93
C ASP A 630 -17.81 46.41 -21.63
N TYR A 631 -17.93 46.53 -22.95
CA TYR A 631 -17.19 47.52 -23.75
C TYR A 631 -17.94 48.86 -23.96
N THR A 632 -19.05 49.11 -23.26
CA THR A 632 -19.80 50.38 -23.37
C THR A 632 -18.90 51.58 -23.08
N GLY A 633 -18.91 52.58 -23.99
CA GLY A 633 -18.07 53.78 -23.87
C GLY A 633 -16.60 53.59 -24.29
N ARG A 634 -16.20 52.40 -24.74
CA ARG A 634 -14.85 52.11 -25.28
C ARG A 634 -14.83 52.23 -26.82
N PRO A 635 -13.65 52.29 -27.47
CA PRO A 635 -13.55 52.32 -28.93
C PRO A 635 -14.11 51.03 -29.54
N ALA A 636 -14.92 51.16 -30.60
CA ALA A 636 -15.56 50.02 -31.23
C ALA A 636 -14.58 49.03 -31.87
N ASP A 637 -13.49 49.52 -32.47
CA ASP A 637 -12.44 48.66 -33.04
C ASP A 637 -11.75 47.81 -31.96
N GLU A 638 -11.55 48.35 -30.76
CA GLU A 638 -10.99 47.62 -29.61
C GLU A 638 -11.98 46.56 -29.11
N ALA A 639 -13.26 46.93 -28.95
CA ALA A 639 -14.33 46.04 -28.51
C ALA A 639 -14.57 44.86 -29.47
N VAL A 640 -14.70 45.16 -30.78
CA VAL A 640 -14.92 44.15 -31.82
C VAL A 640 -13.74 43.18 -31.92
N GLN A 641 -12.51 43.66 -31.72
CA GLN A 641 -11.32 42.79 -31.73
C GLN A 641 -11.27 41.92 -30.46
N ALA A 642 -11.41 42.51 -29.27
CA ALA A 642 -11.34 41.78 -28.01
C ALA A 642 -12.42 40.69 -27.88
N LEU A 643 -13.67 40.98 -28.27
CA LEU A 643 -14.74 39.99 -28.25
C LEU A 643 -14.51 38.84 -29.27
N LYS A 644 -13.88 39.12 -30.42
CA LYS A 644 -13.50 38.08 -31.40
C LYS A 644 -12.32 37.25 -30.94
N ASP A 645 -11.34 37.86 -30.27
CA ASP A 645 -10.19 37.15 -29.68
C ASP A 645 -10.64 36.30 -28.47
N ALA A 646 -11.70 36.69 -27.76
CA ALA A 646 -12.40 35.87 -26.78
C ALA A 646 -13.26 34.73 -27.39
N GLY A 647 -13.48 34.75 -28.71
CA GLY A 647 -14.17 33.68 -29.45
C GLY A 647 -15.66 33.92 -29.73
N PHE A 648 -16.19 35.13 -29.51
CA PHE A 648 -17.58 35.48 -29.82
C PHE A 648 -17.77 35.91 -31.28
N ALA A 649 -18.98 35.69 -31.80
CA ALA A 649 -19.46 36.38 -32.99
C ALA A 649 -19.88 37.81 -32.59
N VAL A 650 -19.64 38.78 -33.47
CA VAL A 650 -19.95 40.21 -33.19
C VAL A 650 -20.65 40.83 -34.39
N ASP A 651 -21.92 41.22 -34.20
CA ASP A 651 -22.62 42.12 -35.11
C ASP A 651 -22.43 43.57 -34.65
N SER A 652 -22.37 44.50 -35.61
CA SER A 652 -22.13 45.92 -35.31
C SER A 652 -23.01 46.81 -36.17
N THR A 653 -23.91 47.53 -35.51
CA THR A 653 -24.79 48.54 -36.11
C THR A 653 -24.34 49.94 -35.74
N GLU A 654 -24.69 50.95 -36.53
CA GLU A 654 -24.17 52.31 -36.38
C GLU A 654 -25.28 53.36 -36.25
N GLN A 655 -25.31 54.10 -35.14
CA GLN A 655 -26.33 55.11 -34.82
C GLN A 655 -25.69 56.49 -34.52
N PHE A 656 -26.37 57.60 -34.83
CA PHE A 656 -25.94 58.93 -34.39
C PHE A 656 -26.18 59.11 -32.88
N SER A 657 -25.28 59.82 -32.20
CA SER A 657 -25.37 60.14 -30.77
C SER A 657 -24.65 61.44 -30.45
N ASP A 658 -25.33 62.33 -29.73
CA ASP A 658 -24.77 63.61 -29.26
C ASP A 658 -23.88 63.43 -28.02
N ASP A 659 -24.07 62.33 -27.27
CA ASP A 659 -23.37 62.03 -26.01
C ASP A 659 -22.07 61.22 -26.21
N ALA A 660 -21.93 60.52 -27.34
CA ALA A 660 -20.82 59.60 -27.61
C ALA A 660 -20.03 59.97 -28.88
N PRO A 661 -18.69 60.18 -28.82
CA PRO A 661 -17.87 60.46 -30.01
C PRO A 661 -17.95 59.36 -31.07
N ALA A 662 -17.79 59.74 -32.35
CA ALA A 662 -17.78 58.79 -33.46
C ALA A 662 -16.74 57.68 -33.26
N GLY A 663 -17.12 56.42 -33.51
CA GLY A 663 -16.29 55.23 -33.26
C GLY A 663 -16.34 54.68 -31.83
N THR A 664 -17.19 55.21 -30.95
CA THR A 664 -17.38 54.71 -29.56
C THR A 664 -18.58 53.76 -29.48
N VAL A 665 -18.50 52.69 -28.68
CA VAL A 665 -19.65 51.82 -28.37
C VAL A 665 -20.68 52.58 -27.51
N ILE A 666 -21.91 52.71 -28.01
CA ILE A 666 -23.06 53.29 -27.31
C ILE A 666 -23.70 52.25 -26.36
N SER A 667 -23.83 51.01 -26.82
CA SER A 667 -24.43 49.91 -26.06
C SER A 667 -24.00 48.55 -26.61
N GLN A 668 -24.02 47.55 -25.74
CA GLN A 668 -23.69 46.15 -26.01
C GLN A 668 -24.79 45.25 -25.43
N GLU A 669 -25.16 44.18 -26.14
CA GLU A 669 -26.10 43.16 -25.69
C GLU A 669 -25.58 41.76 -26.12
N PRO A 670 -25.38 40.79 -25.19
CA PRO A 670 -25.44 40.92 -23.74
C PRO A 670 -24.38 41.88 -23.19
N ARG A 671 -24.75 42.70 -22.19
CA ARG A 671 -23.83 43.68 -21.59
C ARG A 671 -22.69 43.01 -20.82
N ASP A 672 -23.03 42.04 -19.99
CA ASP A 672 -22.15 41.33 -19.07
C ASP A 672 -22.73 39.92 -18.76
N GLY A 673 -21.88 38.98 -18.36
CA GLY A 673 -22.29 37.63 -17.96
C GLY A 673 -21.38 36.51 -18.49
N GLU A 674 -21.95 35.31 -18.65
CA GLU A 674 -21.31 34.16 -19.30
C GLU A 674 -21.98 33.87 -20.65
N GLY A 675 -21.19 33.58 -21.67
CA GLY A 675 -21.62 33.04 -22.97
C GLY A 675 -20.71 31.90 -23.43
N PHE A 676 -20.91 31.42 -24.66
CA PHE A 676 -20.13 30.33 -25.25
C PHE A 676 -19.44 30.77 -26.55
N ALA A 677 -18.40 30.03 -26.96
CA ALA A 677 -17.69 30.31 -28.20
C ALA A 677 -18.64 30.25 -29.41
N GLY A 678 -18.68 31.33 -30.20
CA GLY A 678 -19.59 31.49 -31.33
C GLY A 678 -20.94 32.17 -31.02
N ASP A 679 -21.27 32.45 -29.75
CA ASP A 679 -22.45 33.27 -29.42
C ASP A 679 -22.32 34.69 -30.00
N GLU A 680 -23.46 35.29 -30.38
CA GLU A 680 -23.51 36.59 -31.05
C GLU A 680 -23.72 37.73 -30.05
N ILE A 681 -22.78 38.67 -30.01
CA ILE A 681 -22.86 39.91 -29.24
C ILE A 681 -23.15 41.07 -30.20
N SER A 682 -24.24 41.81 -29.95
CA SER A 682 -24.64 42.96 -30.75
C SER A 682 -24.07 44.26 -30.18
N LEU A 683 -23.32 45.01 -31.00
CA LEU A 683 -22.81 46.33 -30.66
C LEU A 683 -23.55 47.44 -31.42
N VAL A 684 -23.84 48.54 -30.74
CA VAL A 684 -24.28 49.80 -31.36
C VAL A 684 -23.15 50.81 -31.25
N VAL A 685 -22.65 51.29 -32.39
CA VAL A 685 -21.50 52.18 -32.52
C VAL A 685 -21.94 53.60 -32.88
N SER A 686 -21.35 54.60 -32.25
CA SER A 686 -21.64 56.01 -32.54
C SER A 686 -21.08 56.46 -33.88
N LYS A 687 -21.91 57.13 -34.68
CA LYS A 687 -21.50 57.98 -35.81
C LYS A 687 -21.10 59.41 -35.39
N GLY A 688 -21.19 59.73 -34.10
CA GLY A 688 -21.16 61.10 -33.58
C GLY A 688 -22.51 61.80 -33.71
N PRO A 689 -22.57 63.12 -33.44
CA PRO A 689 -23.79 63.92 -33.56
C PRO A 689 -24.40 63.88 -34.96
N GLU A 690 -25.72 63.98 -35.08
CA GLU A 690 -26.39 64.02 -36.39
C GLU A 690 -26.15 65.37 -37.08
N VAL A 691 -25.27 65.38 -38.08
CA VAL A 691 -24.94 66.59 -38.85
C VAL A 691 -26.05 66.88 -39.87
N VAL A 692 -27.09 67.58 -39.43
CA VAL A 692 -28.16 68.08 -40.30
C VAL A 692 -27.58 69.12 -41.26
N GLU A 693 -27.42 68.75 -42.53
CA GLU A 693 -27.09 69.70 -43.60
C GLU A 693 -28.32 70.50 -44.04
N VAL A 694 -28.17 71.83 -44.11
CA VAL A 694 -29.19 72.75 -44.63
C VAL A 694 -28.67 73.44 -45.89
N GLU A 695 -29.51 73.52 -46.92
CA GLU A 695 -29.23 74.26 -48.15
C GLU A 695 -29.07 75.76 -47.83
N VAL A 696 -27.93 76.35 -48.22
CA VAL A 696 -27.61 77.76 -48.03
C VAL A 696 -28.39 78.61 -49.03
N PRO A 697 -29.35 79.44 -48.58
CA PRO A 697 -30.09 80.33 -49.49
C PRO A 697 -29.16 81.32 -50.19
N GLN A 698 -29.37 81.53 -51.48
CA GLN A 698 -28.75 82.63 -52.22
C GLN A 698 -29.44 83.95 -51.81
N VAL A 699 -28.70 84.84 -51.16
CA VAL A 699 -29.17 86.14 -50.65
C VAL A 699 -28.37 87.32 -51.20
N VAL A 700 -27.45 87.10 -52.13
CA VAL A 700 -26.80 88.20 -52.90
C VAL A 700 -27.86 88.97 -53.69
N GLY A 701 -27.84 90.31 -53.55
CA GLY A 701 -28.84 91.21 -54.13
C GLY A 701 -30.06 91.48 -53.24
N GLU A 702 -30.18 90.83 -52.09
CA GLU A 702 -31.23 91.09 -51.10
C GLU A 702 -30.86 92.18 -50.10
N ARG A 703 -31.87 92.76 -49.43
CA ARG A 703 -31.64 93.67 -48.30
C ARG A 703 -31.09 92.90 -47.11
N LEU A 704 -30.12 93.47 -46.38
CA LEU A 704 -29.46 92.80 -45.25
C LEU A 704 -30.45 92.17 -44.24
N LYS A 705 -31.53 92.87 -43.88
CA LYS A 705 -32.55 92.35 -42.94
C LYS A 705 -33.38 91.19 -43.48
N GLU A 706 -33.48 91.06 -44.80
CA GLU A 706 -34.23 89.99 -45.46
C GLU A 706 -33.30 88.79 -45.71
N ALA A 707 -32.05 89.04 -46.11
CA ALA A 707 -30.95 88.07 -46.11
C ALA A 707 -30.78 87.40 -44.74
N GLU A 708 -30.57 88.19 -43.66
CA GLU A 708 -30.48 87.69 -42.28
C GLU A 708 -31.66 86.78 -41.91
N ARG A 709 -32.88 87.20 -42.25
CA ARG A 709 -34.11 86.45 -41.94
C ARG A 709 -34.20 85.14 -42.71
N MET A 710 -33.69 85.08 -43.94
CA MET A 710 -33.70 83.86 -44.75
C MET A 710 -32.64 82.86 -44.28
N LEU A 711 -31.42 83.32 -44.01
CA LEU A 711 -30.35 82.48 -43.45
C LEU A 711 -30.71 81.95 -42.05
N LYS A 712 -31.20 82.81 -41.14
CA LYS A 712 -31.62 82.40 -39.78
C LYS A 712 -32.86 81.49 -39.78
N LYS A 713 -33.69 81.52 -40.83
CA LYS A 713 -34.79 80.55 -41.02
C LYS A 713 -34.28 79.19 -41.51
N ALA A 714 -33.14 79.17 -42.21
CA ALA A 714 -32.42 77.96 -42.60
C ALA A 714 -31.44 77.46 -41.50
N GLY A 715 -31.63 77.87 -40.24
CA GLY A 715 -30.77 77.44 -39.12
C GLY A 715 -29.33 78.01 -39.13
N LEU A 716 -28.98 78.83 -40.11
CA LEU A 716 -27.62 79.35 -40.28
C LEU A 716 -27.36 80.61 -39.43
N LYS A 717 -26.16 80.69 -38.86
CA LYS A 717 -25.63 81.91 -38.25
C LYS A 717 -25.21 82.87 -39.36
N VAL A 718 -25.25 84.17 -39.06
CA VAL A 718 -24.95 85.23 -40.03
C VAL A 718 -23.94 86.18 -39.41
N ASP A 719 -22.81 86.34 -40.09
CA ASP A 719 -21.82 87.39 -39.81
C ASP A 719 -21.86 88.44 -40.93
N VAL A 720 -21.44 89.67 -40.64
CA VAL A 720 -21.65 90.82 -41.54
C VAL A 720 -20.42 91.73 -41.57
N GLU A 721 -19.73 91.75 -42.71
CA GLU A 721 -18.57 92.61 -42.96
C GLU A 721 -18.91 93.78 -43.89
N GLU A 722 -18.35 94.96 -43.61
CA GLU A 722 -18.51 96.15 -44.45
C GLU A 722 -17.37 96.25 -45.48
N THR A 723 -17.70 96.16 -46.77
CA THR A 723 -16.68 96.16 -47.85
C THR A 723 -15.90 97.47 -47.96
N PHE A 724 -16.41 98.58 -47.39
CA PHE A 724 -15.74 99.89 -47.38
C PHE A 724 -15.91 100.63 -46.03
N PRO A 725 -14.92 100.56 -45.11
CA PRO A 725 -14.99 101.27 -43.84
C PRO A 725 -15.00 102.80 -44.06
N GLY A 726 -16.12 103.44 -43.70
CA GLY A 726 -16.29 104.91 -43.74
C GLY A 726 -17.43 105.43 -44.63
N GLY A 727 -18.16 104.56 -45.34
CA GLY A 727 -19.25 104.93 -46.26
C GLY A 727 -20.55 105.40 -45.61
N GLY A 728 -20.54 106.49 -44.83
CA GLY A 728 -21.67 106.94 -44.00
C GLY A 728 -23.01 107.18 -44.72
N ARG A 729 -23.86 106.15 -44.82
CA ARG A 729 -25.29 106.21 -45.19
C ARG A 729 -26.15 105.44 -44.18
N ARG A 730 -27.45 105.69 -44.19
CA ARG A 730 -28.39 105.21 -43.15
C ARG A 730 -28.77 103.74 -43.37
N ASP A 731 -28.84 102.99 -42.26
CA ASP A 731 -29.21 101.55 -42.11
C ASP A 731 -30.38 100.95 -42.90
N ARG A 732 -31.15 101.74 -43.65
CA ARG A 732 -32.40 101.27 -44.29
C ARG A 732 -32.18 100.58 -45.62
N ASP A 733 -31.08 100.90 -46.30
CA ASP A 733 -30.82 100.51 -47.69
C ASP A 733 -29.41 99.89 -47.83
N ARG A 734 -29.00 99.04 -46.88
CA ARG A 734 -27.84 98.15 -47.01
C ARG A 734 -28.23 96.87 -47.75
N TRP A 735 -27.41 96.47 -48.73
CA TRP A 735 -27.66 95.31 -49.60
C TRP A 735 -26.47 94.36 -49.59
N VAL A 736 -26.75 93.05 -49.68
CA VAL A 736 -25.71 92.02 -49.82
C VAL A 736 -25.12 92.07 -51.23
N VAL A 737 -23.82 92.34 -51.34
CA VAL A 737 -23.11 92.31 -52.63
C VAL A 737 -22.35 91.02 -52.87
N GLU A 738 -21.94 90.35 -51.80
CA GLU A 738 -21.31 89.03 -51.83
C GLU A 738 -21.67 88.27 -50.54
N GLN A 739 -21.77 86.95 -50.65
CA GLN A 739 -21.90 86.04 -49.51
C GLN A 739 -20.83 84.95 -49.62
N ASP A 740 -20.34 84.46 -48.49
CA ASP A 740 -19.43 83.31 -48.43
C ASP A 740 -19.96 82.28 -47.42
N PRO A 741 -20.26 81.02 -47.82
CA PRO A 741 -20.21 80.49 -49.19
C PRO A 741 -21.33 81.01 -50.10
N ARG A 742 -21.03 81.12 -51.40
CA ARG A 742 -21.95 81.56 -52.47
C ARG A 742 -23.09 80.58 -52.79
N GLY A 743 -23.30 79.54 -51.99
CA GLY A 743 -24.30 78.48 -52.16
C GLY A 743 -23.72 77.09 -51.87
N GLY A 744 -24.59 76.07 -51.77
CA GLY A 744 -24.26 74.71 -51.35
C GLY A 744 -25.06 74.29 -50.12
N THR A 745 -24.68 73.19 -49.48
CA THR A 745 -25.15 72.82 -48.13
C THR A 745 -24.12 73.21 -47.09
N LEU A 746 -24.58 73.46 -45.86
CA LEU A 746 -23.76 73.63 -44.66
C LEU A 746 -24.42 72.91 -43.49
N PRO A 747 -23.66 72.40 -42.50
CA PRO A 747 -24.20 71.96 -41.22
C PRO A 747 -25.05 73.04 -40.54
N GLU A 748 -26.15 72.65 -39.88
CA GLU A 748 -27.00 73.58 -39.15
C GLU A 748 -26.18 74.36 -38.10
N GLY A 749 -26.48 75.65 -37.93
CA GLY A 749 -25.70 76.53 -37.07
C GLY A 749 -24.34 76.95 -37.61
N SER A 750 -23.94 76.57 -38.83
CA SER A 750 -22.76 77.17 -39.50
C SER A 750 -22.95 78.66 -39.77
N THR A 751 -21.84 79.39 -39.89
CA THR A 751 -21.85 80.82 -40.20
C THR A 751 -21.72 81.07 -41.69
N VAL A 752 -22.59 81.92 -42.24
CA VAL A 752 -22.44 82.54 -43.57
C VAL A 752 -22.05 84.00 -43.38
N THR A 753 -20.97 84.44 -44.04
CA THR A 753 -20.50 85.83 -43.99
C THR A 753 -21.12 86.64 -45.12
N LEU A 754 -21.74 87.76 -44.79
CA LEU A 754 -22.36 88.69 -45.75
C LEU A 754 -21.54 89.97 -45.88
N TYR A 755 -21.08 90.27 -47.09
CA TYR A 755 -20.42 91.52 -47.42
C TYR A 755 -21.45 92.53 -47.93
N VAL A 756 -21.49 93.73 -47.34
CA VAL A 756 -22.53 94.75 -47.59
C VAL A 756 -22.00 96.11 -48.02
N LEU A 757 -22.81 96.80 -48.84
CA LEU A 757 -22.69 98.22 -49.24
C LEU A 757 -23.92 99.05 -48.79
#